data_AF-A0A517VNG0-F1
#
_entry.id   AF-A0A517VNG0-F1
#
_cell.length_a   1.000
_cell.length_b   1.000
_cell.length_c   1.000
_cell.angle_alpha   90.00
_cell.angle_beta   90.00
_cell.angle_gamma   90.00
#
_symmetry.space_group_name_H-M   'P 1'
#
loop_
_entity.id
_entity.type
_entity.pdbx_description
1 polymer ?
#
loop_
_entity_poly.entity_id
_entity_poly.type
_entity_poly.pdbx_seq_one_letter_code
_entity_poly.pdbx_strand_id
1 'polypeptide(L)'
;MHTHHKAAHLRSLKADDKSRSLLWRNLRTSRAGISMILVMFALSMSLVLTYSFIQTQSVLTQVTENGSRRDLAMNAARAGMTDALNRLNSLEWTGVNDQYQREFFSDSDGDSTYAISFETTGDSIGSVLELNAHSLGAWTSATNSNMRSEYLITAKMRLVPRLTGRSILPGDSAAATDQVTNSGDFDQFRQYALFAETGSSSLILDPCDRIDGNIWLYDNLVLYEDPAWSSSVRDEFLEDLGKRFVTFPAGSTSLSEATISYPHPIAGSVTYYDYPSSSSRRDLADLKLNWSTTSNRLRIPSSNYSAFSSYRLYEGGPVYQAVSLNSSLYNVTLKPSPGNPLGIFYRSGSLNVYDNVVLQGTLVATSKITFHGKGIHLTSFNWKGSDGGSLVLNAERWPRLPTVVADDIEFVRETQTTLEGAVVCHGDVNGAGGSVDYANVSNIQYSGTATAVSIEQPFSTVTLQEYKLLDLISSNGKYAIWLETTGTGQTGTTGSWYPITGVDSAHQQLTVRGEIDHPSPTGYLIKRHKQELTQIRGPICAETYNFNRLDEWVLSSSYWNDRKHKWDYENDVRRYFGYSEIPFSEWLENPYNFTGWSSYYQSYGLSLEPTLHIQHLKDQAYRWEPPLFQPFDGGETTPELSGYRWSLIDWKETQ
;
A
#
# COMPACT_ATOMS: atom_id res chain seq x y z
N MET A 1 -16.73 33.86 65.86
CA MET A 1 -15.88 33.61 67.04
C MET A 1 -15.39 34.97 67.53
N HIS A 2 -15.93 35.56 68.62
CA HIS A 2 -15.52 35.27 70.01
C HIS A 2 -13.98 35.28 70.12
N THR A 3 -13.29 36.05 70.97
CA THR A 3 -13.60 36.73 72.25
C THR A 3 -12.25 37.34 72.70
N HIS A 4 -12.15 38.52 73.33
CA HIS A 4 -11.98 38.80 74.78
C HIS A 4 -10.78 39.79 74.91
N HIS A 5 -10.92 41.02 75.42
CA HIS A 5 -10.96 41.48 76.83
C HIS A 5 -9.78 41.09 77.74
N LYS A 6 -9.02 42.12 78.18
CA LYS A 6 -8.57 42.47 79.57
C LYS A 6 -7.27 43.31 79.48
N ALA A 7 -7.19 44.57 79.94
CA ALA A 7 -7.22 45.09 81.34
C ALA A 7 -6.19 44.38 82.24
N ALA A 8 -5.46 44.98 83.18
CA ALA A 8 -5.13 46.33 83.64
C ALA A 8 -4.24 46.10 84.90
N HIS A 9 -3.25 46.94 85.21
CA HIS A 9 -2.85 47.31 86.58
C HIS A 9 -1.64 48.28 86.52
N LEU A 10 -1.68 49.56 86.88
CA LEU A 10 -1.91 50.27 88.17
C LEU A 10 -0.89 49.97 89.29
N ARG A 11 -0.05 50.97 89.61
CA ARG A 11 0.26 51.58 90.94
C ARG A 11 1.46 52.53 90.76
N SER A 12 1.37 53.86 90.91
CA SER A 12 1.01 54.72 92.05
C SER A 12 1.94 54.57 93.27
N LEU A 13 2.70 55.63 93.58
CA LEU A 13 2.88 56.27 94.91
C LEU A 13 3.83 57.47 94.72
N LYS A 14 3.34 58.73 94.89
CA LYS A 14 3.52 59.59 96.09
C LYS A 14 5.00 59.83 96.42
N ALA A 15 5.51 61.02 96.74
CA ALA A 15 5.06 62.40 96.85
C ALA A 15 6.37 63.18 97.10
N ASP A 16 6.48 64.44 96.68
CA ASP A 16 6.67 65.55 97.62
C ASP A 16 7.20 66.82 96.95
N ASP A 17 6.51 67.87 97.35
CA ASP A 17 6.59 69.26 96.98
C ASP A 17 7.70 69.94 97.79
N LYS A 18 8.88 70.15 97.20
CA LYS A 18 9.91 71.12 97.67
C LYS A 18 11.12 71.20 96.72
N SER A 19 10.98 71.92 95.61
CA SER A 19 12.10 72.59 94.92
C SER A 19 11.62 73.58 93.85
N ARG A 20 10.55 74.32 94.15
CA ARG A 20 10.15 75.52 93.39
C ARG A 20 11.07 76.69 93.75
N SER A 21 12.25 76.78 93.13
CA SER A 21 12.91 78.09 92.88
C SER A 21 14.17 78.06 92.01
N LEU A 22 14.70 76.90 91.60
CA LEU A 22 15.98 76.86 90.85
C LEU A 22 15.96 76.10 89.51
N LEU A 23 14.79 75.65 89.03
CA LEU A 23 14.66 74.88 87.77
C LEU A 23 13.96 75.62 86.60
N TRP A 24 13.71 76.92 86.74
CA TRP A 24 13.08 77.76 85.69
C TRP A 24 14.07 78.41 84.72
N ARG A 25 15.32 77.92 84.64
CA ARG A 25 16.31 78.43 83.67
C ARG A 25 16.80 77.42 82.63
N ASN A 26 16.44 76.13 82.73
CA ASN A 26 16.90 75.07 81.80
C ASN A 26 15.79 74.39 80.96
N LEU A 27 14.54 74.88 80.99
CA LEU A 27 13.40 74.30 80.24
C LEU A 27 13.14 74.96 78.87
N ARG A 28 14.16 75.53 78.22
CA ARG A 28 14.07 76.01 76.82
C ARG A 28 14.90 75.21 75.82
N THR A 29 15.53 74.11 76.22
CA THR A 29 16.42 73.31 75.35
C THR A 29 16.08 71.81 75.26
N SER A 30 14.85 71.38 75.57
CA SER A 30 14.44 69.96 75.45
C SER A 30 13.12 69.71 74.68
N ARG A 31 12.65 70.68 73.88
CA ARG A 31 11.62 70.44 72.84
C ARG A 31 12.21 70.27 71.45
N ALA A 32 13.45 70.74 71.24
CA ALA A 32 14.17 70.52 69.99
C ALA A 32 14.60 69.04 69.82
N GLY A 33 15.06 68.35 70.87
CA GLY A 33 15.55 66.97 70.75
C GLY A 33 14.50 65.93 70.37
N ILE A 34 13.32 65.92 71.02
CA ILE A 34 12.23 64.99 70.69
C ILE A 34 11.58 65.35 69.34
N SER A 35 11.42 66.65 69.04
CA SER A 35 10.96 67.10 67.72
C SER A 35 11.96 66.73 66.62
N MET A 36 13.26 66.77 66.89
CA MET A 36 14.32 66.40 65.95
C MET A 36 14.39 64.88 65.76
N ILE A 37 14.16 64.08 66.80
CA ILE A 37 14.03 62.61 66.69
C ILE A 37 12.77 62.24 65.89
N LEU A 38 11.61 62.86 66.17
CA LEU A 38 10.38 62.64 65.40
C LEU A 38 10.53 63.06 63.94
N VAL A 39 11.20 64.18 63.67
CA VAL A 39 11.50 64.66 62.32
C VAL A 39 12.51 63.75 61.62
N MET A 40 13.57 63.28 62.30
CA MET A 40 14.52 62.32 61.74
C MET A 40 13.87 60.96 61.48
N PHE A 41 12.97 60.49 62.36
CA PHE A 41 12.24 59.24 62.18
C PHE A 41 11.23 59.34 61.03
N ALA A 42 10.54 60.48 60.90
CA ALA A 42 9.67 60.77 59.77
C ALA A 42 10.46 60.90 58.45
N LEU A 43 11.63 61.53 58.47
CA LEU A 43 12.54 61.61 57.32
C LEU A 43 13.07 60.22 56.95
N SER A 44 13.49 59.39 57.90
CA SER A 44 13.97 58.04 57.62
C SER A 44 12.86 57.12 57.12
N MET A 45 11.65 57.20 57.69
CA MET A 45 10.49 56.45 57.18
C MET A 45 10.11 56.92 55.77
N SER A 46 10.15 58.23 55.51
CA SER A 46 9.90 58.79 54.19
C SER A 46 10.96 58.31 53.18
N LEU A 47 12.24 58.29 53.55
CA LEU A 47 13.33 57.83 52.70
C LEU A 47 13.23 56.32 52.39
N VAL A 48 12.88 55.50 53.39
CA VAL A 48 12.63 54.06 53.22
C VAL A 48 11.42 53.81 52.34
N LEU A 49 10.31 54.53 52.53
CA LEU A 49 9.13 54.43 51.67
C LEU A 49 9.42 54.87 50.23
N THR A 50 10.19 55.94 50.06
CA THR A 50 10.59 56.43 48.73
C THR A 50 11.53 55.44 48.05
N TYR A 51 12.49 54.86 48.78
CA TYR A 51 13.38 53.82 48.27
C TYR A 51 12.61 52.55 47.89
N SER A 52 11.72 52.06 48.76
CA SER A 52 10.86 50.91 48.44
C SER A 52 9.96 51.18 47.24
N PHE A 53 9.44 52.40 47.09
CA PHE A 53 8.64 52.78 45.93
C PHE A 53 9.48 52.79 44.65
N ILE A 54 10.68 53.39 44.66
CA ILE A 54 11.59 53.41 43.51
C ILE A 54 12.02 51.98 43.14
N GLN A 55 12.32 51.14 44.13
CA GLN A 55 12.69 49.74 43.91
C GLN A 55 11.51 48.94 43.32
N THR A 56 10.29 49.14 43.83
CA THR A 56 9.09 48.48 43.31
C THR A 56 8.80 48.92 41.87
N GLN A 57 8.92 50.22 41.57
CA GLN A 57 8.78 50.75 40.21
C GLN A 57 9.86 50.18 39.28
N SER A 58 11.12 50.12 39.71
CA SER A 58 12.22 49.54 38.94
C SER A 58 12.00 48.06 38.64
N VAL A 59 11.54 47.27 39.61
CA VAL A 59 11.20 45.86 39.40
C VAL A 59 10.00 45.71 38.46
N LEU A 60 8.95 46.52 38.61
CA LEU A 60 7.78 46.53 37.72
C LEU A 60 8.17 46.86 36.28
N THR A 61 9.04 47.85 36.07
CA THR A 61 9.57 48.19 34.74
C THR A 61 10.36 47.01 34.17
N GLN A 62 11.26 46.39 34.94
CA GLN A 62 12.02 45.22 34.46
C GLN A 62 11.13 44.03 34.13
N VAL A 63 10.10 43.75 34.93
CA VAL A 63 9.13 42.69 34.65
C VAL A 63 8.34 42.99 33.38
N THR A 64 7.96 44.25 33.16
CA THR A 64 7.24 44.69 31.96
C THR A 64 8.11 44.59 30.71
N GLU A 65 9.37 45.05 30.79
CA GLU A 65 10.35 44.92 29.71
C GLU A 65 10.65 43.46 29.39
N ASN A 66 10.85 42.61 30.40
CA ASN A 66 11.06 41.18 30.20
C ASN A 66 9.82 40.49 29.61
N GLY A 67 8.62 40.92 30.00
CA GLY A 67 7.36 40.50 29.37
C GLY A 67 7.32 40.86 27.89
N SER A 68 7.64 42.11 27.55
CA SER A 68 7.69 42.58 26.16
C SER A 68 8.73 41.84 25.32
N ARG A 69 9.94 41.60 25.86
CA ARG A 69 11.01 40.83 25.19
C ARG A 69 10.58 39.39 24.91
N ARG A 70 9.88 38.78 25.87
CA ARG A 70 9.32 37.43 25.73
C ARG A 70 8.20 37.39 24.69
N ASP A 71 7.34 38.40 24.65
CA ASP A 71 6.30 38.51 23.63
C ASP A 71 6.92 38.71 22.23
N LEU A 72 8.01 39.46 22.11
CA LEU A 72 8.77 39.60 20.85
C LEU A 72 9.38 38.28 20.39
N ALA A 73 9.98 37.51 21.29
CA ALA A 73 10.52 36.17 20.97
C ALA A 73 9.39 35.21 20.55
N MET A 74 8.24 35.23 21.25
CA MET A 74 7.07 34.43 20.91
C MET A 74 6.49 34.82 19.54
N ASN A 75 6.36 36.11 19.24
CA ASN A 75 5.86 36.60 17.96
C ASN A 75 6.82 36.27 16.81
N ALA A 76 8.14 36.37 17.05
CA ALA A 76 9.15 35.94 16.09
C ALA A 76 9.05 34.43 15.81
N ALA A 77 8.87 33.60 16.84
CA ALA A 77 8.70 32.16 16.67
C ALA A 77 7.42 31.83 15.85
N ARG A 78 6.30 32.51 16.11
CA ARG A 78 5.04 32.33 15.35
C ARG A 78 5.17 32.78 13.89
N ALA A 79 5.82 33.92 13.66
CA ALA A 79 6.11 34.41 12.32
C ALA A 79 7.03 33.42 11.56
N GLY A 80 8.07 32.94 12.23
CA GLY A 80 8.97 31.92 11.68
C GLY A 80 8.26 30.63 11.32
N MET A 81 7.30 30.17 12.13
CA MET A 81 6.55 28.95 11.81
C MET A 81 5.61 29.14 10.61
N THR A 82 5.05 30.34 10.43
CA THR A 82 4.25 30.68 9.24
C THR A 82 5.13 30.70 7.99
N ASP A 83 6.33 31.28 8.09
CA ASP A 83 7.33 31.27 7.02
C ASP A 83 7.80 29.84 6.69
N ALA A 84 8.03 28.99 7.70
CA ALA A 84 8.39 27.59 7.51
C ALA A 84 7.31 26.81 6.75
N LEU A 85 6.03 27.00 7.09
CA LEU A 85 4.90 26.41 6.38
C LEU A 85 4.80 26.87 4.92
N ASN A 86 5.04 28.15 4.66
CA ASN A 86 5.07 28.67 3.29
C ASN A 86 6.24 28.10 2.50
N ARG A 87 7.43 28.03 3.12
CA ARG A 87 8.64 27.49 2.50
C ARG A 87 8.49 26.02 2.14
N LEU A 88 7.95 25.19 3.05
CA LEU A 88 7.69 23.77 2.81
C LEU A 88 6.77 23.49 1.60
N ASN A 89 5.94 24.47 1.23
CA ASN A 89 5.04 24.38 0.09
C ASN A 89 5.57 25.16 -1.13
N SER A 90 6.83 25.59 -1.12
CA SER A 90 7.48 26.30 -2.23
C SER A 90 8.68 25.54 -2.77
N LEU A 91 9.11 25.91 -3.97
CA LEU A 91 10.33 25.38 -4.61
C LEU A 91 11.63 25.80 -3.92
N GLU A 92 11.58 26.74 -2.97
CA GLU A 92 12.78 27.17 -2.23
C GLU A 92 13.20 26.19 -1.13
N TRP A 93 12.33 25.24 -0.77
CA TRP A 93 12.65 24.25 0.25
C TRP A 93 13.67 23.25 -0.26
N THR A 94 14.82 23.19 0.40
CA THR A 94 15.93 22.30 0.00
C THR A 94 15.84 20.91 0.66
N GLY A 95 14.87 20.70 1.54
CA GLY A 95 14.58 19.41 2.17
C GLY A 95 14.66 19.42 3.70
N VAL A 96 14.67 18.24 4.30
CA VAL A 96 14.66 18.07 5.76
C VAL A 96 15.90 18.69 6.43
N ASN A 97 17.01 18.80 5.70
CA ASN A 97 18.22 19.45 6.21
C ASN A 97 18.23 20.98 6.02
N ASP A 98 17.16 21.56 5.48
CA ASP A 98 17.05 23.02 5.30
C ASP A 98 17.01 23.71 6.67
N GLN A 99 17.88 24.69 6.85
CA GLN A 99 17.99 25.48 8.06
C GLN A 99 18.27 26.91 7.67
N TYR A 100 17.54 27.85 8.27
CA TYR A 100 17.72 29.26 7.98
C TYR A 100 17.32 30.13 9.17
N GLN A 101 17.90 31.32 9.21
CA GLN A 101 17.60 32.33 10.21
C GLN A 101 17.26 33.64 9.51
N ARG A 102 16.24 34.33 9.99
CA ARG A 102 15.80 35.62 9.47
C ARG A 102 15.52 36.59 10.62
N GLU A 103 15.68 37.86 10.30
CA GLU A 103 15.33 38.96 11.20
C GLU A 103 13.83 39.20 11.15
N PHE A 104 13.20 39.28 12.33
CA PHE A 104 11.79 39.65 12.47
C PHE A 104 11.65 41.14 12.73
N PHE A 105 12.51 41.68 13.59
CA PHE A 105 12.45 43.07 14.03
C PHE A 105 13.80 43.47 14.65
N SER A 106 14.28 44.68 14.37
CA SER A 106 15.46 45.27 15.00
C SER A 106 15.15 46.70 15.42
N ASP A 107 15.54 47.05 16.64
CA ASP A 107 15.44 48.41 17.19
C ASP A 107 16.71 48.81 17.97
N SER A 108 16.67 49.95 18.66
CA SER A 108 17.80 50.43 19.49
C SER A 108 18.06 49.57 20.73
N ASP A 109 17.11 48.73 21.14
CA ASP A 109 17.16 47.94 22.36
C ASP A 109 17.69 46.52 22.09
N GLY A 110 17.43 45.97 20.90
CA GLY A 110 17.95 44.68 20.45
C GLY A 110 17.33 44.14 19.16
N ASP A 111 17.78 42.94 18.79
CA ASP A 111 17.35 42.24 17.58
C ASP A 111 16.48 41.02 17.94
N SER A 112 15.34 40.90 17.27
CA SER A 112 14.47 39.73 17.30
C SER A 112 14.61 38.93 16.01
N THR A 113 15.02 37.67 16.14
CA THR A 113 15.24 36.75 15.03
C THR A 113 14.46 35.46 15.22
N TYR A 114 14.22 34.73 14.15
CA TYR A 114 13.74 33.35 14.22
C TYR A 114 14.67 32.43 13.44
N ALA A 115 14.93 31.25 14.00
CA ALA A 115 15.68 30.18 13.36
C ALA A 115 14.76 28.97 13.13
N ILE A 116 14.75 28.48 11.90
CA ILE A 116 13.92 27.34 11.48
C ILE A 116 14.80 26.13 11.22
N SER A 117 14.35 24.97 11.69
CA SER A 117 14.92 23.68 11.35
C SER A 117 13.84 22.61 11.20
N PHE A 118 14.11 21.60 10.39
CA PHE A 118 13.20 20.48 10.14
C PHE A 118 13.82 19.16 10.62
N GLU A 119 12.97 18.24 11.08
CA GLU A 119 13.38 16.91 11.54
C GLU A 119 12.36 15.86 11.09
N THR A 120 12.81 14.71 10.63
CA THR A 120 11.93 13.57 10.32
C THR A 120 11.50 12.84 11.58
N THR A 121 10.23 12.44 11.67
CA THR A 121 9.78 11.65 12.83
C THR A 121 10.24 10.19 12.74
N GLY A 122 10.12 9.54 11.58
CA GLY A 122 10.86 8.31 11.20
C GLY A 122 10.67 7.02 12.03
N ASP A 123 10.04 7.05 13.21
CA ASP A 123 10.03 5.91 14.14
C ASP A 123 9.09 4.76 13.74
N SER A 124 8.19 4.99 12.79
CA SER A 124 7.18 4.02 12.34
C SER A 124 6.90 4.20 10.86
N ILE A 125 6.35 3.18 10.18
CA ILE A 125 5.98 3.30 8.76
C ILE A 125 4.94 4.41 8.55
N GLY A 126 4.01 4.60 9.49
CA GLY A 126 3.00 5.66 9.41
C GLY A 126 3.57 7.09 9.56
N SER A 127 4.78 7.25 10.11
CA SER A 127 5.44 8.54 10.33
C SER A 127 6.52 8.89 9.30
N VAL A 128 6.75 8.05 8.28
CA VAL A 128 7.75 8.29 7.21
C VAL A 128 7.37 9.45 6.29
N LEU A 129 6.10 9.86 6.33
CA LEU A 129 5.54 11.02 5.62
C LEU A 129 5.19 12.15 6.60
N GLU A 130 5.77 12.12 7.80
CA GLU A 130 5.59 13.14 8.84
C GLU A 130 6.92 13.82 9.16
N LEU A 131 6.82 15.11 9.48
CA LEU A 131 7.95 16.00 9.72
C LEU A 131 7.63 16.87 10.94
N ASN A 132 8.65 17.18 11.74
CA ASN A 132 8.61 18.20 12.77
C ASN A 132 9.32 19.46 12.26
N ALA A 133 8.63 20.59 12.23
CA ALA A 133 9.27 21.88 12.05
C ALA A 133 9.46 22.55 13.41
N HIS A 134 10.65 23.10 13.62
CA HIS A 134 11.01 23.83 14.82
C HIS A 134 11.24 25.29 14.45
N SER A 135 10.61 26.20 15.20
CA SER A 135 10.82 27.64 15.09
C SER A 135 11.28 28.18 16.43
N LEU A 136 12.56 28.57 16.51
CA LEU A 136 13.17 29.19 17.66
C LEU A 136 13.18 30.70 17.48
N GLY A 137 12.25 31.40 18.13
CA GLY A 137 12.26 32.85 18.23
C GLY A 137 13.21 33.30 19.33
N ALA A 138 14.04 34.30 19.04
CA ALA A 138 15.04 34.81 19.96
C ALA A 138 15.16 36.32 19.90
N TRP A 139 15.02 36.98 21.06
CA TRP A 139 15.38 38.39 21.23
C TRP A 139 16.74 38.49 21.91
N THR A 140 17.64 39.32 21.36
CA THR A 140 19.00 39.54 21.87
C THR A 140 19.24 41.03 22.06
N SER A 141 19.72 41.45 23.24
CA SER A 141 19.96 42.88 23.48
C SER A 141 21.14 43.43 22.67
N ALA A 142 20.99 44.65 22.16
CA ALA A 142 22.04 45.40 21.46
C ALA A 142 23.24 45.74 22.35
N THR A 143 23.04 45.83 23.67
CA THR A 143 24.09 46.23 24.63
C THR A 143 24.77 45.05 25.33
N ASN A 144 24.09 43.91 25.43
CA ASN A 144 24.63 42.70 26.05
C ASN A 144 24.05 41.44 25.39
N SER A 145 24.88 40.77 24.59
CA SER A 145 24.50 39.54 23.88
C SER A 145 24.14 38.36 24.79
N ASN A 146 24.51 38.40 26.08
CA ASN A 146 24.10 37.38 27.06
C ASN A 146 22.67 37.60 27.59
N MET A 147 22.06 38.76 27.34
CA MET A 147 20.66 39.03 27.69
C MET A 147 19.77 38.59 26.52
N ARG A 148 19.32 37.33 26.57
CA ARG A 148 18.52 36.69 25.52
C ARG A 148 17.22 36.14 26.09
N SER A 149 16.14 36.22 25.31
CA SER A 149 14.88 35.51 25.56
C SER A 149 14.58 34.63 24.37
N GLU A 150 14.25 33.37 24.63
CA GLU A 150 13.99 32.36 23.60
C GLU A 150 12.58 31.79 23.74
N TYR A 151 11.99 31.36 22.63
CA TYR A 151 10.70 30.67 22.58
C TYR A 151 10.71 29.65 21.46
N LEU A 152 10.38 28.39 21.75
CA LEU A 152 10.40 27.30 20.79
C LEU A 152 8.98 26.84 20.45
N ILE A 153 8.65 26.88 19.16
CA ILE A 153 7.43 26.28 18.62
C ILE A 153 7.81 25.04 17.85
N THR A 154 7.14 23.93 18.13
CA THR A 154 7.26 22.67 17.37
C THR A 154 5.93 22.34 16.71
N ALA A 155 5.93 22.24 15.39
CA ALA A 155 4.77 21.89 14.59
C ALA A 155 4.98 20.53 13.92
N LYS A 156 4.01 19.63 14.10
CA LYS A 156 4.00 18.34 13.42
C LYS A 156 3.23 18.45 12.12
N MET A 157 3.81 18.00 11.03
CA MET A 157 3.24 18.11 9.68
C MET A 157 3.20 16.77 8.99
N ARG A 158 2.25 16.59 8.07
CA ARG A 158 2.08 15.40 7.24
C ARG A 158 2.05 15.76 5.76
N LEU A 159 2.73 14.96 4.96
CA LEU A 159 2.69 15.07 3.52
C LEU A 159 1.34 14.56 2.99
N VAL A 160 0.68 15.40 2.21
CA VAL A 160 -0.59 15.10 1.54
C VAL A 160 -0.37 15.21 0.05
N PRO A 161 -0.43 14.09 -0.71
CA PRO A 161 -0.23 14.13 -2.16
C PRO A 161 -1.45 14.75 -2.85
N ARG A 162 -1.22 15.45 -3.97
CA ARG A 162 -2.24 16.12 -4.78
C ARG A 162 -2.71 15.23 -5.95
N LEU A 163 -3.20 14.03 -5.62
CA LEU A 163 -3.71 13.07 -6.59
C LEU A 163 -5.13 13.42 -7.07
N THR A 164 -5.46 13.09 -8.32
CA THR A 164 -6.78 13.31 -8.91
C THR A 164 -7.92 12.66 -8.10
N GLY A 165 -8.97 13.45 -7.85
CA GLY A 165 -10.18 13.01 -7.15
C GLY A 165 -10.02 12.82 -5.64
N ARG A 166 -8.90 13.22 -5.05
CA ARG A 166 -8.72 13.21 -3.58
C ARG A 166 -9.80 14.04 -2.89
N SER A 167 -10.09 13.71 -1.64
CA SER A 167 -10.95 14.54 -0.79
C SER A 167 -10.32 15.93 -0.62
N ILE A 168 -11.10 16.96 -0.95
CA ILE A 168 -10.75 18.37 -0.73
C ILE A 168 -10.86 18.62 0.78
N LEU A 169 -9.75 19.02 1.42
CA LEU A 169 -9.74 19.32 2.86
C LEU A 169 -10.05 20.82 3.10
N PRO A 170 -10.47 21.20 4.32
CA PRO A 170 -10.60 22.62 4.67
C PRO A 170 -9.29 23.38 4.46
N GLY A 171 -9.34 24.49 3.70
CA GLY A 171 -8.16 25.27 3.30
C GLY A 171 -7.65 24.96 1.89
N ASP A 172 -8.19 23.95 1.22
CA ASP A 172 -7.89 23.63 -0.17
C ASP A 172 -8.77 24.48 -1.08
N SER A 173 -8.20 25.05 -2.14
CA SER A 173 -9.02 25.64 -3.18
C SER A 173 -9.73 24.52 -3.95
N ALA A 174 -11.06 24.54 -3.92
CA ALA A 174 -11.88 23.60 -4.72
C ALA A 174 -11.74 23.81 -6.23
N ALA A 175 -11.20 24.97 -6.64
CA ALA A 175 -10.90 25.32 -8.02
C ALA A 175 -9.44 25.04 -8.41
N ALA A 176 -8.64 24.45 -7.52
CA ALA A 176 -7.26 24.11 -7.85
C ALA A 176 -7.22 23.03 -8.94
N THR A 177 -6.64 23.39 -10.08
CA THR A 177 -6.38 22.49 -11.23
C THR A 177 -5.03 21.78 -11.09
N ASP A 178 -4.47 21.78 -9.88
CA ASP A 178 -3.18 21.24 -9.46
C ASP A 178 -3.18 19.72 -9.27
N GLN A 179 -4.31 19.08 -9.54
CA GLN A 179 -4.46 17.63 -9.52
C GLN A 179 -3.86 17.05 -10.78
N VAL A 180 -2.56 16.77 -10.73
CA VAL A 180 -1.85 16.13 -11.85
C VAL A 180 -2.29 14.67 -11.92
N THR A 181 -2.65 14.23 -13.12
CA THR A 181 -2.86 12.81 -13.39
C THR A 181 -1.55 12.11 -13.10
N ASN A 182 -1.55 11.21 -12.13
CA ASN A 182 -0.38 10.43 -11.82
C ASN A 182 -0.25 9.33 -12.88
N SER A 183 0.24 9.71 -14.07
CA SER A 183 0.47 8.78 -15.16
C SER A 183 1.59 7.85 -14.77
N GLY A 184 1.28 6.59 -14.52
CA GLY A 184 2.28 5.57 -14.26
C GLY A 184 2.86 5.06 -15.58
N ASP A 185 4.08 4.53 -15.53
CA ASP A 185 4.69 3.81 -16.66
C ASP A 185 3.82 2.62 -17.13
N PHE A 186 2.89 2.20 -16.27
CA PHE A 186 2.01 1.06 -16.44
C PHE A 186 0.68 1.42 -17.11
N ASP A 187 0.38 2.71 -17.29
CA ASP A 187 -0.93 3.20 -17.76
C ASP A 187 -1.32 2.66 -19.13
N GLN A 188 -0.32 2.45 -19.98
CA GLN A 188 -0.52 1.93 -21.34
C GLN A 188 -1.06 0.50 -21.35
N PHE A 189 -0.84 -0.27 -20.27
CA PHE A 189 -1.23 -1.67 -20.21
C PHE A 189 -2.08 -2.04 -18.99
N ARG A 190 -2.54 -1.05 -18.21
CA ARG A 190 -3.52 -1.29 -17.13
C ARG A 190 -4.74 -2.06 -17.61
N GLN A 191 -5.19 -1.88 -18.85
CA GLN A 191 -6.36 -2.58 -19.40
C GLN A 191 -6.13 -4.06 -19.77
N TYR A 192 -4.89 -4.54 -19.73
CA TYR A 192 -4.52 -5.91 -20.11
C TYR A 192 -4.19 -6.73 -18.86
N ALA A 193 -4.56 -8.01 -18.89
CA ALA A 193 -4.08 -9.01 -17.93
C ALA A 193 -2.64 -9.42 -18.25
N LEU A 194 -2.34 -9.53 -19.55
CA LEU A 194 -1.05 -9.97 -20.06
C LEU A 194 -0.69 -9.18 -21.31
N PHE A 195 0.57 -8.74 -21.42
CA PHE A 195 1.12 -8.35 -22.70
C PHE A 195 2.50 -8.95 -22.95
N ALA A 196 2.75 -9.31 -24.22
CA ALA A 196 4.00 -9.88 -24.71
C ALA A 196 4.63 -8.94 -25.75
N GLU A 197 5.81 -8.37 -25.46
CA GLU A 197 6.42 -7.34 -26.30
C GLU A 197 7.02 -7.88 -27.61
N THR A 198 7.51 -9.12 -27.66
CA THR A 198 8.29 -9.64 -28.80
C THR A 198 7.97 -11.12 -29.11
N GLY A 199 8.62 -11.68 -30.15
CA GLY A 199 8.78 -13.13 -30.35
C GLY A 199 7.90 -13.80 -31.42
N SER A 200 8.49 -14.78 -32.12
CA SER A 200 7.75 -15.78 -32.90
C SER A 200 7.15 -16.81 -31.93
N SER A 201 5.87 -16.67 -31.60
CA SER A 201 5.16 -17.32 -30.47
C SER A 201 5.22 -16.53 -29.16
N SER A 202 4.74 -15.28 -29.21
CA SER A 202 4.66 -14.37 -28.06
C SER A 202 3.96 -14.98 -26.83
N LEU A 203 2.99 -15.87 -27.03
CA LEU A 203 2.31 -16.59 -25.96
C LEU A 203 2.02 -18.04 -26.38
N ILE A 204 2.50 -18.99 -25.57
CA ILE A 204 2.14 -20.40 -25.64
C ILE A 204 1.25 -20.72 -24.43
N LEU A 205 0.05 -21.24 -24.70
CA LEU A 205 -0.86 -21.75 -23.69
C LEU A 205 -1.07 -23.24 -23.90
N ASP A 206 -0.93 -24.01 -22.83
CA ASP A 206 -1.24 -25.44 -22.76
C ASP A 206 -2.53 -25.67 -21.93
N PRO A 207 -3.13 -26.88 -21.98
CA PRO A 207 -4.30 -27.18 -21.17
C PRO A 207 -4.05 -26.90 -19.68
N CYS A 208 -5.08 -26.40 -18.99
CA CYS A 208 -5.02 -25.92 -17.60
C CYS A 208 -4.29 -24.59 -17.39
N ASP A 209 -3.97 -23.84 -18.45
CA ASP A 209 -3.63 -22.43 -18.35
C ASP A 209 -4.88 -21.57 -18.53
N ARG A 210 -5.00 -20.49 -17.74
CA ARG A 210 -6.10 -19.54 -17.87
C ARG A 210 -5.67 -18.09 -17.71
N ILE A 211 -6.21 -17.24 -18.58
CA ILE A 211 -6.06 -15.78 -18.50
C ILE A 211 -7.45 -15.13 -18.40
N ASP A 212 -7.72 -14.42 -17.31
CA ASP A 212 -8.89 -13.56 -17.13
C ASP A 212 -8.50 -12.09 -17.39
N GLY A 213 -8.99 -11.54 -18.50
CA GLY A 213 -8.77 -10.16 -18.93
C GLY A 213 -8.23 -10.07 -20.37
N ASN A 214 -8.10 -8.84 -20.87
CA ASN A 214 -7.64 -8.62 -22.24
C ASN A 214 -6.15 -8.97 -22.38
N ILE A 215 -5.77 -9.43 -23.56
CA ILE A 215 -4.40 -9.81 -23.91
C ILE A 215 -3.90 -8.91 -25.04
N TRP A 216 -2.65 -8.47 -24.94
CA TRP A 216 -1.95 -7.80 -26.05
C TRP A 216 -0.74 -8.62 -26.49
N LEU A 217 -0.66 -8.95 -27.78
CA LEU A 217 0.42 -9.75 -28.35
C LEU A 217 1.11 -9.00 -29.48
N TYR A 218 2.43 -9.14 -29.56
CA TYR A 218 3.17 -8.62 -30.69
C TYR A 218 2.85 -9.39 -31.99
N ASP A 219 2.99 -10.72 -31.99
CA ASP A 219 2.89 -11.54 -33.21
C ASP A 219 1.89 -12.70 -33.09
N ASN A 220 2.28 -13.80 -32.41
CA ASN A 220 1.55 -15.06 -32.51
C ASN A 220 1.13 -15.64 -31.15
N LEU A 221 -0.04 -16.28 -31.16
CA LEU A 221 -0.59 -17.10 -30.08
C LEU A 221 -0.52 -18.57 -30.51
N VAL A 222 0.02 -19.42 -29.65
CA VAL A 222 0.05 -20.87 -29.83
C VAL A 222 -0.83 -21.52 -28.76
N LEU A 223 -1.88 -22.21 -29.20
CA LEU A 223 -2.83 -22.89 -28.32
C LEU A 223 -2.65 -24.41 -28.43
N TYR A 224 -2.26 -25.05 -27.33
CA TYR A 224 -2.26 -26.50 -27.16
C TYR A 224 -1.49 -27.24 -28.28
N GLU A 225 -0.35 -26.73 -28.72
CA GLU A 225 0.40 -27.36 -29.82
C GLU A 225 1.21 -28.56 -29.30
N ASP A 226 0.58 -29.73 -29.20
CA ASP A 226 1.26 -31.02 -28.98
C ASP A 226 1.64 -31.65 -30.33
N PRO A 227 2.92 -32.03 -30.57
CA PRO A 227 3.24 -32.85 -31.72
C PRO A 227 2.57 -34.24 -31.71
N ALA A 228 2.09 -34.71 -30.55
CA ALA A 228 1.56 -36.05 -30.38
C ALA A 228 0.05 -36.17 -30.64
N TRP A 229 -0.80 -35.20 -30.31
CA TRP A 229 -2.22 -35.29 -30.72
C TRP A 229 -2.39 -34.94 -32.21
N SER A 230 -3.27 -35.66 -32.92
CA SER A 230 -3.57 -35.32 -34.31
C SER A 230 -4.34 -34.01 -34.37
N SER A 231 -4.21 -33.25 -35.47
CA SER A 231 -4.97 -32.01 -35.65
C SER A 231 -6.48 -32.24 -35.49
N SER A 232 -6.99 -33.41 -35.90
CA SER A 232 -8.40 -33.75 -35.71
C SER A 232 -8.83 -33.89 -34.25
N VAL A 233 -7.98 -34.40 -33.35
CA VAL A 233 -8.30 -34.50 -31.92
C VAL A 233 -8.22 -33.12 -31.28
N ARG A 234 -7.22 -32.32 -31.66
CA ARG A 234 -7.03 -30.95 -31.20
C ARG A 234 -8.20 -30.06 -31.56
N ASP A 235 -8.57 -30.04 -32.83
CA ASP A 235 -9.60 -29.14 -33.35
C ASP A 235 -10.97 -29.47 -32.72
N GLU A 236 -11.29 -30.77 -32.57
CA GLU A 236 -12.48 -31.22 -31.83
C GLU A 236 -12.48 -30.71 -30.38
N PHE A 237 -11.34 -30.81 -29.70
CA PHE A 237 -11.22 -30.37 -28.32
C PHE A 237 -11.39 -28.85 -28.18
N LEU A 238 -10.75 -28.05 -29.05
CA LEU A 238 -10.89 -26.59 -29.04
C LEU A 238 -12.33 -26.15 -29.35
N GLU A 239 -12.96 -26.75 -30.36
CA GLU A 239 -14.35 -26.45 -30.72
C GLU A 239 -15.31 -26.81 -29.58
N ASP A 240 -15.06 -27.94 -28.89
CA ASP A 240 -15.82 -28.38 -27.74
C ASP A 240 -15.72 -27.39 -26.56
N LEU A 241 -14.52 -26.86 -26.27
CA LEU A 241 -14.33 -25.83 -25.25
C LEU A 241 -15.14 -24.56 -25.56
N GLY A 242 -15.12 -24.10 -26.81
CA GLY A 242 -15.90 -22.95 -27.26
C GLY A 242 -17.41 -23.21 -27.21
N LYS A 243 -17.87 -24.45 -27.44
CA LYS A 243 -19.28 -24.84 -27.27
C LYS A 243 -19.69 -24.91 -25.81
N ARG A 244 -18.86 -25.48 -24.94
CA ARG A 244 -19.17 -25.76 -23.54
C ARG A 244 -19.13 -24.50 -22.67
N PHE A 245 -18.19 -23.59 -22.91
CA PHE A 245 -17.93 -22.47 -21.99
C PHE A 245 -18.30 -21.10 -22.53
N VAL A 246 -18.78 -20.99 -23.78
CA VAL A 246 -19.20 -19.72 -24.36
C VAL A 246 -20.69 -19.76 -24.69
N THR A 247 -21.43 -18.86 -24.06
CA THR A 247 -22.88 -18.72 -24.25
C THR A 247 -23.21 -17.38 -24.90
N PHE A 248 -24.25 -17.34 -25.72
CA PHE A 248 -24.72 -16.11 -26.37
C PHE A 248 -26.09 -15.71 -25.85
N PRO A 249 -26.40 -14.41 -25.77
CA PRO A 249 -27.76 -13.94 -25.59
C PRO A 249 -28.70 -14.49 -26.66
N ALA A 250 -29.97 -14.71 -26.30
CA ALA A 250 -30.95 -15.25 -27.23
C ALA A 250 -31.06 -14.38 -28.50
N GLY A 251 -30.86 -15.00 -29.67
CA GLY A 251 -30.90 -14.32 -30.97
C GLY A 251 -29.60 -13.63 -31.39
N SER A 252 -28.55 -13.67 -30.57
CA SER A 252 -27.22 -13.16 -30.92
C SER A 252 -26.25 -14.30 -31.24
N THR A 253 -25.38 -14.05 -32.21
CA THR A 253 -24.18 -14.85 -32.49
C THR A 253 -22.92 -13.98 -32.42
N SER A 254 -23.05 -12.74 -31.94
CA SER A 254 -21.95 -11.81 -31.88
C SER A 254 -20.99 -12.20 -30.77
N LEU A 255 -19.72 -12.42 -31.12
CA LEU A 255 -18.66 -12.63 -30.13
C LEU A 255 -18.55 -11.44 -29.18
N SER A 256 -18.93 -10.23 -29.61
CA SER A 256 -18.92 -9.03 -28.77
C SER A 256 -19.82 -9.15 -27.53
N GLU A 257 -20.88 -9.96 -27.61
CA GLU A 257 -21.94 -10.11 -26.61
C GLU A 257 -21.90 -11.47 -25.90
N ALA A 258 -20.91 -12.31 -26.23
CA ALA A 258 -20.76 -13.63 -25.66
C ALA A 258 -20.35 -13.56 -24.18
N THR A 259 -20.85 -14.51 -23.39
CA THR A 259 -20.46 -14.71 -21.98
C THR A 259 -19.56 -15.93 -21.88
N ILE A 260 -18.33 -15.71 -21.43
CA ILE A 260 -17.32 -16.76 -21.25
C ILE A 260 -17.33 -17.25 -19.80
N SER A 261 -17.45 -18.56 -19.61
CA SER A 261 -17.52 -19.23 -18.30
C SER A 261 -16.19 -19.87 -17.89
N TYR A 262 -16.00 -20.05 -16.59
CA TYR A 262 -14.89 -20.83 -16.05
C TYR A 262 -15.04 -22.34 -16.36
N PRO A 263 -13.97 -23.09 -16.74
CA PRO A 263 -12.55 -22.75 -16.86
C PRO A 263 -12.04 -22.54 -18.31
N HIS A 264 -12.76 -21.85 -19.21
CA HIS A 264 -12.24 -21.49 -20.54
C HIS A 264 -10.80 -20.90 -20.49
N PRO A 265 -9.87 -21.21 -21.42
CA PRO A 265 -8.46 -20.79 -21.32
C PRO A 265 -8.25 -19.28 -21.37
N ILE A 266 -9.10 -18.55 -22.09
CA ILE A 266 -9.02 -17.09 -22.17
C ILE A 266 -10.41 -16.52 -21.89
N ALA A 267 -10.54 -15.66 -20.88
CA ALA A 267 -11.75 -14.89 -20.64
C ALA A 267 -11.43 -13.41 -20.89
N GLY A 268 -11.49 -13.00 -22.15
CA GLY A 268 -11.12 -11.65 -22.59
C GLY A 268 -10.91 -11.57 -24.09
N SER A 269 -10.54 -10.38 -24.59
CA SER A 269 -10.22 -10.18 -26.00
C SER A 269 -8.72 -10.21 -26.27
N VAL A 270 -8.33 -10.67 -27.46
CA VAL A 270 -6.91 -10.69 -27.89
C VAL A 270 -6.65 -9.58 -28.89
N THR A 271 -5.75 -8.66 -28.55
CA THR A 271 -5.31 -7.58 -29.45
C THR A 271 -3.93 -7.91 -29.98
N TYR A 272 -3.77 -7.91 -31.30
CA TYR A 272 -2.49 -8.14 -31.96
C TYR A 272 -1.88 -6.85 -32.51
N TYR A 273 -0.56 -6.71 -32.46
CA TYR A 273 0.15 -5.68 -33.22
C TYR A 273 0.33 -6.10 -34.69
N ASP A 274 0.93 -7.26 -34.92
CA ASP A 274 1.04 -7.88 -36.24
C ASP A 274 -0.20 -8.70 -36.57
N TYR A 275 -0.49 -8.88 -37.86
CA TYR A 275 -1.70 -9.60 -38.25
C TYR A 275 -1.59 -11.11 -37.93
N PRO A 276 -2.53 -11.71 -37.18
CA PRO A 276 -2.39 -13.08 -36.72
C PRO A 276 -2.44 -14.10 -37.86
N SER A 277 -1.71 -15.19 -37.68
CA SER A 277 -1.64 -16.32 -38.60
C SER A 277 -3.02 -16.97 -38.86
N SER A 278 -3.16 -17.71 -39.96
CA SER A 278 -4.42 -18.40 -40.27
C SER A 278 -4.77 -19.52 -39.29
N SER A 279 -3.76 -20.16 -38.67
CA SER A 279 -3.96 -21.14 -37.60
C SER A 279 -4.47 -20.47 -36.33
N SER A 280 -3.80 -19.42 -35.85
CA SER A 280 -4.24 -18.66 -34.66
C SER A 280 -5.67 -18.14 -34.83
N ARG A 281 -6.03 -17.59 -36.00
CA ARG A 281 -7.40 -17.14 -36.26
C ARG A 281 -8.44 -18.27 -36.26
N ARG A 282 -8.06 -19.49 -36.65
CA ARG A 282 -8.96 -20.66 -36.58
C ARG A 282 -9.14 -21.08 -35.12
N ASP A 283 -8.07 -21.19 -34.36
CA ASP A 283 -8.12 -21.58 -32.96
C ASP A 283 -8.95 -20.59 -32.13
N LEU A 284 -8.78 -19.29 -32.38
CA LEU A 284 -9.62 -18.24 -31.77
C LEU A 284 -11.09 -18.36 -32.16
N ALA A 285 -11.40 -18.78 -33.39
CA ALA A 285 -12.77 -19.01 -33.83
C ALA A 285 -13.39 -20.25 -33.17
N ASP A 286 -12.64 -21.34 -33.05
CA ASP A 286 -13.07 -22.58 -32.40
C ASP A 286 -13.35 -22.36 -30.91
N LEU A 287 -12.50 -21.58 -30.23
CA LEU A 287 -12.70 -21.12 -28.86
C LEU A 287 -13.74 -19.98 -28.73
N LYS A 288 -14.26 -19.46 -29.84
CA LYS A 288 -15.20 -18.33 -29.88
C LYS A 288 -14.70 -17.09 -29.14
N LEU A 289 -13.44 -16.73 -29.38
CA LEU A 289 -12.77 -15.57 -28.81
C LEU A 289 -12.78 -14.38 -29.76
N ASN A 290 -13.06 -13.19 -29.21
CA ASN A 290 -12.94 -11.95 -29.95
C ASN A 290 -11.46 -11.53 -30.08
N TRP A 291 -11.08 -11.05 -31.26
CA TRP A 291 -9.74 -10.54 -31.51
C TRP A 291 -9.75 -9.32 -32.42
N SER A 292 -8.69 -8.50 -32.32
CA SER A 292 -8.51 -7.29 -33.12
C SER A 292 -7.04 -7.03 -33.40
N THR A 293 -6.75 -6.06 -34.27
CA THR A 293 -5.39 -5.56 -34.52
C THR A 293 -5.28 -4.09 -34.09
N THR A 294 -4.10 -3.67 -33.64
CA THR A 294 -3.80 -2.28 -33.28
C THR A 294 -2.49 -1.81 -33.89
N SER A 295 -2.39 -0.52 -34.19
CA SER A 295 -1.12 0.12 -34.56
C SER A 295 -0.35 0.65 -33.35
N ASN A 296 -0.92 0.57 -32.15
CA ASN A 296 -0.26 1.01 -30.93
C ASN A 296 0.68 -0.07 -30.39
N ARG A 297 2.00 0.13 -30.53
CA ARG A 297 3.00 -0.81 -30.03
C ARG A 297 3.32 -0.53 -28.57
N LEU A 298 3.04 -1.50 -27.70
CA LEU A 298 3.39 -1.41 -26.27
C LEU A 298 4.88 -1.69 -26.04
N ARG A 299 5.38 -1.31 -24.86
CA ARG A 299 6.74 -1.57 -24.38
C ARG A 299 6.72 -1.94 -22.91
N ILE A 300 7.57 -2.89 -22.53
CA ILE A 300 7.93 -3.15 -21.15
C ILE A 300 8.56 -1.87 -20.57
N PRO A 301 8.23 -1.47 -19.33
CA PRO A 301 8.88 -0.36 -18.65
C PRO A 301 10.41 -0.51 -18.60
N SER A 302 11.11 0.59 -18.27
CA SER A 302 12.58 0.69 -18.25
C SER A 302 13.28 -0.55 -17.69
N SER A 303 14.40 -0.98 -18.26
CA SER A 303 15.24 -2.06 -17.71
C SER A 303 16.26 -1.58 -16.68
N ASN A 304 16.15 -0.31 -16.24
CA ASN A 304 17.07 0.25 -15.25
C ASN A 304 16.70 -0.16 -13.82
N TYR A 305 17.27 -1.26 -13.34
CA TYR A 305 17.08 -1.74 -11.98
C TYR A 305 17.70 -0.83 -10.89
N SER A 306 18.57 0.13 -11.24
CA SER A 306 19.22 1.00 -10.24
C SER A 306 18.21 1.86 -9.49
N ALA A 307 17.07 2.17 -10.12
CA ALA A 307 15.96 2.92 -9.53
C ALA A 307 15.37 2.27 -8.27
N PHE A 308 15.56 0.95 -8.10
CA PHE A 308 15.09 0.20 -6.92
C PHE A 308 16.12 0.09 -5.80
N SER A 309 17.39 0.48 -6.03
CA SER A 309 18.44 0.29 -5.03
C SER A 309 18.37 1.31 -3.89
N SER A 310 18.03 2.56 -4.21
CA SER A 310 17.86 3.65 -3.25
C SER A 310 16.79 4.60 -3.75
N TYR A 311 16.03 5.21 -2.85
CA TYR A 311 14.89 6.03 -3.23
C TYR A 311 14.52 7.08 -2.19
N ARG A 312 13.69 8.04 -2.60
CA ARG A 312 13.04 9.01 -1.72
C ARG A 312 11.54 8.94 -1.94
N LEU A 313 10.77 9.22 -0.89
CA LEU A 313 9.31 9.32 -0.98
C LEU A 313 8.85 10.71 -1.44
N TYR A 314 9.66 11.73 -1.18
CA TYR A 314 9.38 13.11 -1.57
C TYR A 314 10.68 13.88 -1.74
N GLU A 315 10.65 14.91 -2.57
CA GLU A 315 11.80 15.78 -2.82
C GLU A 315 12.29 16.44 -1.53
N GLY A 316 13.60 16.43 -1.31
CA GLY A 316 14.20 16.89 -0.06
C GLY A 316 14.08 15.95 1.16
N GLY A 317 13.39 14.80 1.02
CA GLY A 317 13.26 13.79 2.08
C GLY A 317 14.47 12.89 2.31
N PRO A 318 14.42 12.01 3.33
CA PRO A 318 15.45 11.01 3.58
C PRO A 318 15.64 10.06 2.39
N VAL A 319 16.88 9.62 2.20
CA VAL A 319 17.20 8.54 1.24
C VAL A 319 17.04 7.20 1.95
N TYR A 320 16.13 6.37 1.44
CA TYR A 320 15.94 5.00 1.87
C TYR A 320 16.76 4.06 0.99
N GLN A 321 17.20 2.94 1.56
CA GLN A 321 17.95 1.90 0.87
C GLN A 321 17.10 0.64 0.79
N ALA A 322 17.08 0.00 -0.37
CA ALA A 322 16.45 -1.31 -0.50
C ALA A 322 17.21 -2.36 0.32
N VAL A 323 16.47 -3.36 0.81
CA VAL A 323 17.05 -4.47 1.55
C VAL A 323 17.70 -5.41 0.56
N SER A 324 19.02 -5.55 0.65
CA SER A 324 19.78 -6.50 -0.18
C SER A 324 19.49 -7.94 0.21
N LEU A 325 19.18 -8.78 -0.77
CA LEU A 325 18.86 -10.20 -0.56
C LEU A 325 20.03 -11.13 -0.90
N ASN A 326 20.03 -12.29 -0.24
CA ASN A 326 20.83 -13.44 -0.64
C ASN A 326 20.27 -14.08 -1.93
N SER A 327 20.96 -15.07 -2.48
CA SER A 327 20.53 -15.80 -3.68
C SER A 327 19.30 -16.71 -3.46
N SER A 328 18.77 -16.78 -2.24
CA SER A 328 17.69 -17.68 -1.89
C SER A 328 16.80 -17.13 -0.78
N LEU A 329 15.49 -17.34 -0.90
CA LEU A 329 14.50 -17.10 0.14
C LEU A 329 13.83 -18.42 0.52
N TYR A 330 13.72 -18.69 1.81
CA TYR A 330 13.08 -19.88 2.36
C TYR A 330 12.57 -19.57 3.76
N ASN A 331 11.32 -19.93 4.05
CA ASN A 331 10.68 -19.77 5.36
C ASN A 331 10.89 -18.37 5.96
N VAL A 332 10.53 -17.34 5.20
CA VAL A 332 10.80 -15.95 5.54
C VAL A 332 9.60 -15.06 5.21
N THR A 333 9.31 -14.14 6.13
CA THR A 333 8.32 -13.07 5.93
C THR A 333 9.05 -11.74 5.81
N LEU A 334 8.90 -11.10 4.65
CA LEU A 334 9.51 -9.81 4.31
C LEU A 334 8.41 -8.74 4.28
N LYS A 335 8.55 -7.70 5.11
CA LYS A 335 7.57 -6.61 5.23
C LYS A 335 8.26 -5.24 5.18
N PRO A 336 7.54 -4.18 4.82
CA PRO A 336 8.08 -2.82 4.90
C PRO A 336 8.49 -2.47 6.33
N SER A 337 9.41 -1.53 6.46
CA SER A 337 9.91 -1.03 7.75
C SER A 337 10.17 0.48 7.66
N PRO A 338 10.38 1.20 8.77
CA PRO A 338 10.67 2.64 8.69
C PRO A 338 11.94 2.97 7.88
N GLY A 339 12.93 2.06 7.85
CA GLY A 339 14.14 2.20 7.02
C GLY A 339 13.98 1.75 5.56
N ASN A 340 12.90 1.03 5.24
CA ASN A 340 12.52 0.62 3.89
C ASN A 340 10.99 0.70 3.75
N PRO A 341 10.41 1.92 3.67
CA PRO A 341 8.96 2.09 3.79
C PRO A 341 8.11 1.49 2.66
N LEU A 342 8.70 1.29 1.48
CA LEU A 342 8.01 0.68 0.34
C LEU A 342 8.18 -0.84 0.29
N GLY A 343 9.01 -1.41 1.17
CA GLY A 343 9.31 -2.84 1.18
C GLY A 343 10.01 -3.30 -0.09
N ILE A 344 11.04 -2.58 -0.56
CA ILE A 344 11.82 -3.01 -1.72
C ILE A 344 12.90 -4.00 -1.28
N PHE A 345 12.88 -5.19 -1.85
CA PHE A 345 13.82 -6.28 -1.58
C PHE A 345 14.58 -6.59 -2.86
N TYR A 346 15.89 -6.30 -2.86
CA TYR A 346 16.69 -6.20 -4.07
C TYR A 346 17.79 -7.25 -4.12
N ARG A 347 17.91 -7.95 -5.26
CA ARG A 347 18.98 -8.88 -5.56
C ARG A 347 19.70 -8.46 -6.84
N SER A 348 21.02 -8.27 -6.75
CA SER A 348 21.88 -8.24 -7.94
C SER A 348 22.20 -9.67 -8.36
N GLY A 349 21.73 -10.07 -9.55
CA GLY A 349 21.78 -11.44 -10.06
C GLY A 349 20.51 -12.25 -9.78
N SER A 350 20.61 -13.57 -9.91
CA SER A 350 19.45 -14.46 -9.80
C SER A 350 19.02 -14.73 -8.35
N LEU A 351 17.75 -15.11 -8.19
CA LEU A 351 17.12 -15.42 -6.92
C LEU A 351 16.28 -16.71 -7.01
N ASN A 352 16.46 -17.62 -6.06
CA ASN A 352 15.59 -18.78 -5.87
C ASN A 352 14.61 -18.55 -4.71
N VAL A 353 13.32 -18.78 -4.95
CA VAL A 353 12.27 -18.67 -3.94
C VAL A 353 11.73 -20.07 -3.64
N TYR A 354 11.94 -20.53 -2.41
CA TYR A 354 11.52 -21.85 -1.92
C TYR A 354 10.28 -21.74 -1.02
N ASP A 355 10.01 -22.74 -0.18
CA ASP A 355 8.77 -22.82 0.60
C ASP A 355 8.59 -21.68 1.60
N ASN A 356 7.31 -21.38 1.87
CA ASN A 356 6.85 -20.51 2.95
C ASN A 356 7.47 -19.10 2.92
N VAL A 357 7.54 -18.51 1.72
CA VAL A 357 7.98 -17.12 1.54
C VAL A 357 6.75 -16.20 1.44
N VAL A 358 6.67 -15.24 2.35
CA VAL A 358 5.64 -14.19 2.32
C VAL A 358 6.33 -12.85 2.14
N LEU A 359 5.94 -12.06 1.14
CA LEU A 359 6.51 -10.75 0.89
C LEU A 359 5.39 -9.71 0.73
N GLN A 360 5.54 -8.59 1.43
CA GLN A 360 4.72 -7.39 1.27
C GLN A 360 5.64 -6.26 0.77
N GLY A 361 5.46 -5.84 -0.48
CA GLY A 361 6.33 -4.87 -1.16
C GLY A 361 6.71 -5.30 -2.57
N THR A 362 7.96 -5.02 -2.95
CA THR A 362 8.49 -5.26 -4.30
C THR A 362 9.72 -6.15 -4.24
N LEU A 363 9.68 -7.26 -4.96
CA LEU A 363 10.82 -8.16 -5.15
C LEU A 363 11.53 -7.84 -6.47
N VAL A 364 12.81 -7.51 -6.40
CA VAL A 364 13.61 -7.14 -7.58
C VAL A 364 14.81 -8.08 -7.71
N ALA A 365 15.00 -8.66 -8.90
CA ALA A 365 16.22 -9.36 -9.26
C ALA A 365 16.72 -8.84 -10.62
N THR A 366 18.02 -8.56 -10.77
CA THR A 366 18.56 -8.03 -12.04
C THR A 366 18.82 -9.11 -13.11
N SER A 367 18.30 -10.31 -12.89
CA SER A 367 18.46 -11.48 -13.76
C SER A 367 17.23 -12.35 -13.53
N LYS A 368 17.39 -13.65 -13.27
CA LYS A 368 16.29 -14.60 -13.14
C LYS A 368 15.73 -14.75 -11.72
N ILE A 369 14.40 -14.83 -11.58
CA ILE A 369 13.72 -15.33 -10.38
C ILE A 369 13.12 -16.70 -10.68
N THR A 370 13.50 -17.71 -9.91
CA THR A 370 12.93 -19.06 -10.01
C THR A 370 12.15 -19.42 -8.75
N PHE A 371 10.88 -19.77 -8.91
CA PHE A 371 9.99 -20.25 -7.85
C PHE A 371 9.98 -21.78 -7.81
N HIS A 372 10.42 -22.37 -6.70
CA HIS A 372 10.55 -23.83 -6.52
C HIS A 372 9.55 -24.41 -5.52
N GLY A 373 9.13 -23.63 -4.52
CA GLY A 373 8.48 -24.14 -3.32
C GLY A 373 6.98 -23.89 -3.24
N LYS A 374 6.40 -24.27 -2.10
CA LYS A 374 4.97 -24.14 -1.80
C LYS A 374 4.71 -23.06 -0.76
N GLY A 375 3.49 -22.51 -0.77
CA GLY A 375 3.09 -21.46 0.16
C GLY A 375 3.80 -20.12 -0.08
N ILE A 376 4.18 -19.83 -1.32
CA ILE A 376 4.81 -18.58 -1.73
C ILE A 376 3.73 -17.53 -2.02
N HIS A 377 3.80 -16.37 -1.36
CA HIS A 377 2.81 -15.32 -1.52
C HIS A 377 3.45 -13.93 -1.47
N LEU A 378 3.42 -13.22 -2.60
CA LEU A 378 4.02 -11.90 -2.75
C LEU A 378 2.91 -10.91 -3.06
N THR A 379 2.84 -9.80 -2.35
CA THR A 379 1.84 -8.75 -2.57
C THR A 379 2.49 -7.37 -2.65
N SER A 380 2.00 -6.53 -3.56
CA SER A 380 2.40 -5.12 -3.61
C SER A 380 2.03 -4.39 -2.32
N PHE A 381 2.91 -3.50 -1.84
CA PHE A 381 2.60 -2.66 -0.70
C PHE A 381 1.48 -1.67 -1.04
N ASN A 382 0.45 -1.59 -0.21
CA ASN A 382 -0.77 -0.81 -0.47
C ASN A 382 -0.99 0.36 0.49
N TRP A 383 0.02 0.74 1.29
CA TRP A 383 -0.09 1.77 2.33
C TRP A 383 -1.16 1.51 3.40
N LYS A 384 -1.50 0.24 3.67
CA LYS A 384 -2.27 -0.18 4.85
C LYS A 384 -1.34 -0.76 5.92
N GLY A 385 -1.72 -0.54 7.18
CA GLY A 385 -1.02 -1.01 8.36
C GLY A 385 -1.33 -2.47 8.69
N SER A 386 -0.77 -2.93 9.80
CA SER A 386 -0.97 -4.30 10.28
C SER A 386 -2.39 -4.60 10.76
N ASP A 387 -3.23 -3.58 10.96
CA ASP A 387 -4.65 -3.72 11.29
C ASP A 387 -5.56 -3.62 10.06
N GLY A 388 -4.98 -3.47 8.86
CA GLY A 388 -5.70 -3.15 7.62
C GLY A 388 -6.12 -1.69 7.51
N GLY A 389 -5.84 -0.86 8.52
CA GLY A 389 -6.10 0.58 8.52
C GLY A 389 -5.17 1.32 7.56
N SER A 390 -5.66 2.37 6.92
CA SER A 390 -4.83 3.15 5.99
C SER A 390 -3.75 3.94 6.74
N LEU A 391 -2.48 3.75 6.38
CA LEU A 391 -1.34 4.53 6.89
C LEU A 391 -1.34 5.96 6.33
N VAL A 392 -1.99 6.14 5.18
CA VAL A 392 -2.14 7.40 4.46
C VAL A 392 -3.59 7.63 4.08
N LEU A 393 -3.99 8.88 3.88
CA LEU A 393 -5.33 9.20 3.39
C LEU A 393 -5.50 8.70 1.95
N ASN A 394 -6.64 8.06 1.66
CA ASN A 394 -6.99 7.47 0.36
C ASN A 394 -5.90 6.52 -0.18
N ALA A 395 -5.38 5.63 0.67
CA ALA A 395 -4.30 4.67 0.37
C ALA A 395 -4.51 3.89 -0.94
N GLU A 396 -5.74 3.60 -1.32
CA GLU A 396 -6.11 2.92 -2.56
C GLU A 396 -5.74 3.70 -3.84
N ARG A 397 -5.52 5.01 -3.72
CA ARG A 397 -5.13 5.89 -4.83
C ARG A 397 -3.63 6.11 -4.92
N TRP A 398 -2.89 5.74 -3.88
CA TRP A 398 -1.45 5.88 -3.90
C TRP A 398 -0.86 4.94 -4.95
N PRO A 399 0.08 5.41 -5.78
CA PRO A 399 0.76 4.53 -6.71
C PRO A 399 1.45 3.39 -5.97
N ARG A 400 1.36 2.19 -6.55
CA ARG A 400 2.04 1.01 -6.07
C ARG A 400 3.25 0.72 -6.96
N LEU A 401 4.28 0.13 -6.37
CA LEU A 401 5.33 -0.49 -7.15
C LEU A 401 4.87 -1.88 -7.62
N PRO A 402 5.47 -2.45 -8.69
CA PRO A 402 5.26 -3.83 -9.06
C PRO A 402 5.59 -4.76 -7.89
N THR A 403 4.93 -5.91 -7.85
CA THR A 403 5.21 -6.94 -6.84
C THR A 403 6.48 -7.69 -7.16
N VAL A 404 6.73 -7.94 -8.46
CA VAL A 404 7.91 -8.66 -8.95
C VAL A 404 8.49 -7.91 -10.14
N VAL A 405 9.81 -7.76 -10.15
CA VAL A 405 10.60 -7.16 -11.23
C VAL A 405 11.83 -8.04 -11.48
N ALA A 406 11.95 -8.58 -12.69
CA ALA A 406 13.05 -9.47 -13.06
C ALA A 406 13.42 -9.36 -14.55
N ASP A 407 14.55 -9.92 -14.92
CA ASP A 407 14.89 -10.15 -16.33
C ASP A 407 14.11 -11.39 -16.80
N ASP A 408 14.27 -12.52 -16.13
CA ASP A 408 13.51 -13.75 -16.42
C ASP A 408 12.71 -14.21 -15.19
N ILE A 409 11.57 -14.84 -15.42
CA ILE A 409 10.78 -15.48 -14.37
C ILE A 409 10.52 -16.94 -14.73
N GLU A 410 10.75 -17.84 -13.78
CA GLU A 410 10.45 -19.25 -13.94
C GLU A 410 9.63 -19.78 -12.77
N PHE A 411 8.48 -20.37 -13.09
CA PHE A 411 7.69 -21.16 -12.16
C PHE A 411 8.02 -22.64 -12.36
N VAL A 412 8.76 -23.24 -11.43
CA VAL A 412 8.99 -24.68 -11.45
C VAL A 412 7.65 -25.37 -11.23
N ARG A 413 7.40 -26.44 -11.98
CA ARG A 413 6.14 -27.17 -12.03
C ARG A 413 5.52 -27.49 -10.66
N GLU A 414 6.35 -27.85 -9.68
CA GLU A 414 5.90 -28.25 -8.34
C GLU A 414 5.63 -27.06 -7.39
N THR A 415 5.61 -25.83 -7.90
CA THR A 415 5.48 -24.61 -7.11
C THR A 415 4.03 -24.30 -6.75
N GLN A 416 3.82 -23.73 -5.56
CA GLN A 416 2.56 -23.07 -5.19
C GLN A 416 2.84 -21.60 -4.91
N THR A 417 2.56 -20.76 -5.90
CA THR A 417 2.95 -19.35 -5.94
C THR A 417 1.76 -18.46 -6.23
N THR A 418 1.59 -17.41 -5.43
CA THR A 418 0.63 -16.34 -5.70
C THR A 418 1.35 -15.01 -5.72
N LEU A 419 1.20 -14.27 -6.82
CA LEU A 419 1.69 -12.91 -6.99
C LEU A 419 0.48 -11.96 -7.05
N GLU A 420 0.36 -11.00 -6.13
CA GLU A 420 -0.73 -10.01 -6.10
C GLU A 420 -0.21 -8.60 -6.38
N GLY A 421 -0.39 -8.18 -7.62
CA GLY A 421 0.01 -6.88 -8.14
C GLY A 421 0.68 -7.00 -9.50
N ALA A 422 1.24 -5.91 -10.00
CA ALA A 422 1.90 -5.93 -11.30
C ALA A 422 3.19 -6.77 -11.29
N VAL A 423 3.44 -7.52 -12.35
CA VAL A 423 4.66 -8.30 -12.57
C VAL A 423 5.36 -7.77 -13.81
N VAL A 424 6.65 -7.44 -13.68
CA VAL A 424 7.49 -7.02 -14.81
C VAL A 424 8.62 -8.02 -15.02
N CYS A 425 8.64 -8.57 -16.21
CA CYS A 425 9.70 -9.42 -16.74
C CYS A 425 10.24 -8.73 -18.00
N HIS A 426 11.56 -8.64 -18.16
CA HIS A 426 12.17 -8.03 -19.37
C HIS A 426 12.45 -9.04 -20.47
N GLY A 427 12.67 -10.30 -20.10
CA GLY A 427 12.83 -11.45 -20.97
C GLY A 427 11.63 -12.39 -20.84
N ASP A 428 11.89 -13.65 -20.48
CA ASP A 428 10.91 -14.72 -20.63
C ASP A 428 10.24 -15.11 -19.31
N VAL A 429 8.92 -15.30 -19.37
CA VAL A 429 8.15 -15.94 -18.30
C VAL A 429 7.88 -17.38 -18.68
N ASN A 430 8.46 -18.31 -17.92
CA ASN A 430 8.40 -19.74 -18.18
C ASN A 430 7.74 -20.49 -17.02
N GLY A 431 7.20 -21.67 -17.30
CA GLY A 431 6.82 -22.62 -16.26
C GLY A 431 5.35 -23.00 -16.27
N ALA A 432 4.89 -23.69 -15.22
CA ALA A 432 3.49 -24.07 -15.09
C ALA A 432 3.14 -24.32 -13.63
N GLY A 433 1.88 -24.55 -13.33
CA GLY A 433 1.47 -25.19 -12.09
C GLY A 433 1.48 -26.71 -12.21
N GLY A 434 0.65 -27.35 -11.40
CA GLY A 434 0.41 -28.79 -11.47
C GLY A 434 -1.00 -29.15 -11.04
N SER A 435 -1.44 -30.34 -11.42
CA SER A 435 -2.85 -30.72 -11.28
C SER A 435 -3.21 -31.34 -9.93
N VAL A 436 -2.21 -31.64 -9.10
CA VAL A 436 -2.36 -32.43 -7.88
C VAL A 436 -2.93 -31.60 -6.72
N ASP A 437 -4.00 -32.08 -6.10
CA ASP A 437 -4.57 -31.54 -4.86
C ASP A 437 -3.92 -32.14 -3.59
N TYR A 438 -4.18 -31.56 -2.42
CA TYR A 438 -3.76 -32.16 -1.15
C TYR A 438 -4.55 -33.44 -0.85
N ALA A 439 -4.16 -34.56 -1.45
CA ALA A 439 -4.84 -35.85 -1.29
C ALA A 439 -4.88 -36.40 0.15
N ASN A 440 -4.03 -35.87 1.05
CA ASN A 440 -3.95 -36.28 2.46
C ASN A 440 -4.99 -35.63 3.38
N VAL A 441 -5.88 -34.78 2.86
CA VAL A 441 -7.01 -34.21 3.62
C VAL A 441 -8.34 -34.73 3.07
N SER A 442 -9.45 -34.57 3.79
CA SER A 442 -10.77 -35.04 3.35
C SER A 442 -11.25 -34.35 2.07
N ASN A 443 -12.03 -35.05 1.23
CA ASN A 443 -12.63 -34.44 0.04
C ASN A 443 -13.91 -33.71 0.44
N ILE A 444 -13.77 -32.46 0.86
CA ILE A 444 -14.88 -31.60 1.28
C ILE A 444 -15.18 -30.61 0.17
N GLN A 445 -16.46 -30.41 -0.12
CA GLN A 445 -16.91 -29.38 -1.04
C GLN A 445 -18.10 -28.63 -0.44
N TYR A 446 -17.96 -27.30 -0.31
CA TYR A 446 -19.05 -26.42 0.10
C TYR A 446 -19.24 -25.30 -0.92
N SER A 447 -20.49 -24.91 -1.16
CA SER A 447 -20.81 -23.74 -1.98
C SER A 447 -21.92 -22.91 -1.33
N GLY A 448 -22.01 -21.65 -1.74
CA GLY A 448 -22.94 -20.67 -1.22
C GLY A 448 -22.54 -19.26 -1.66
N THR A 449 -22.86 -18.27 -0.83
CA THR A 449 -22.52 -16.86 -1.01
C THR A 449 -21.74 -16.32 0.19
N ALA A 450 -20.79 -15.41 -0.07
CA ALA A 450 -19.93 -14.84 0.97
C ALA A 450 -19.60 -13.38 0.69
N THR A 451 -19.31 -12.62 1.74
CA THR A 451 -18.68 -11.29 1.67
C THR A 451 -17.22 -11.41 2.10
N ALA A 452 -16.37 -10.48 1.67
CA ALA A 452 -14.96 -10.47 2.04
C ALA A 452 -14.46 -9.06 2.33
N VAL A 453 -13.61 -8.91 3.34
CA VAL A 453 -13.01 -7.64 3.74
C VAL A 453 -11.52 -7.83 4.01
N SER A 454 -10.70 -6.94 3.45
CA SER A 454 -9.26 -6.90 3.71
C SER A 454 -8.95 -6.51 5.16
N ILE A 455 -7.95 -7.19 5.75
CA ILE A 455 -7.42 -6.91 7.08
C ILE A 455 -5.92 -6.60 6.96
N GLU A 456 -5.06 -7.18 7.79
CA GLU A 456 -3.59 -7.09 7.63
C GLU A 456 -3.15 -7.65 6.26
N GLN A 457 -2.32 -6.95 5.49
CA GLN A 457 -1.73 -7.55 4.27
C GLN A 457 -0.89 -8.78 4.64
N PRO A 458 -1.05 -9.94 3.97
CA PRO A 458 -1.89 -10.19 2.79
C PRO A 458 -3.10 -11.07 3.14
N PHE A 459 -3.93 -10.67 4.08
CA PHE A 459 -5.05 -11.46 4.57
C PHE A 459 -6.37 -10.73 4.43
N SER A 460 -7.42 -11.53 4.25
CA SER A 460 -8.82 -11.10 4.27
C SER A 460 -9.64 -12.00 5.17
N THR A 461 -10.71 -11.46 5.70
CA THR A 461 -11.77 -12.22 6.36
C THR A 461 -12.92 -12.42 5.39
N VAL A 462 -13.30 -13.66 5.15
CA VAL A 462 -14.47 -14.06 4.36
C VAL A 462 -15.59 -14.49 5.31
N THR A 463 -16.76 -13.89 5.18
CA THR A 463 -17.95 -14.23 5.98
C THR A 463 -18.97 -14.96 5.12
N LEU A 464 -19.22 -16.23 5.44
CA LEU A 464 -20.20 -17.05 4.73
C LEU A 464 -21.62 -16.62 5.14
N GLN A 465 -22.53 -16.54 4.18
CA GLN A 465 -23.92 -16.17 4.44
C GLN A 465 -24.77 -17.37 4.90
N GLU A 466 -24.25 -18.58 4.74
CA GLU A 466 -24.90 -19.81 5.16
C GLU A 466 -24.12 -20.51 6.27
N TYR A 467 -24.84 -21.28 7.08
CA TYR A 467 -24.22 -22.17 8.05
C TYR A 467 -23.55 -23.37 7.35
N LYS A 468 -22.26 -23.57 7.62
CA LYS A 468 -21.44 -24.72 7.21
C LYS A 468 -20.68 -25.29 8.40
N LEU A 469 -20.40 -26.59 8.34
CA LEU A 469 -19.60 -27.30 9.34
C LEU A 469 -18.10 -27.07 9.07
N LEU A 470 -17.58 -25.93 9.49
CA LEU A 470 -16.21 -25.52 9.19
C LEU A 470 -15.14 -26.27 9.99
N ASP A 471 -15.51 -26.97 11.06
CA ASP A 471 -14.57 -27.75 11.91
C ASP A 471 -13.80 -28.86 11.16
N LEU A 472 -14.27 -29.23 9.96
CA LEU A 472 -13.63 -30.23 9.10
C LEU A 472 -12.54 -29.63 8.18
N ILE A 473 -12.43 -28.30 8.13
CA ILE A 473 -11.48 -27.55 7.31
C ILE A 473 -10.25 -27.21 8.15
N SER A 474 -9.06 -27.61 7.70
CA SER A 474 -7.82 -27.26 8.37
C SER A 474 -7.32 -25.86 7.99
N SER A 475 -6.86 -25.09 8.98
CA SER A 475 -6.34 -23.72 8.83
C SER A 475 -4.87 -23.64 8.37
N ASN A 476 -4.42 -24.61 7.56
CA ASN A 476 -3.01 -24.75 7.13
C ASN A 476 -2.81 -24.51 5.62
N GLY A 477 -3.79 -23.93 4.93
CA GLY A 477 -3.73 -23.67 3.48
C GLY A 477 -4.00 -24.87 2.58
N LYS A 478 -4.27 -26.07 3.14
CA LYS A 478 -4.62 -27.27 2.36
C LYS A 478 -6.03 -27.25 1.77
N TYR A 479 -6.89 -26.36 2.29
CA TYR A 479 -8.15 -26.01 1.66
C TYR A 479 -8.07 -24.58 1.14
N ALA A 480 -8.81 -24.31 0.08
CA ALA A 480 -8.95 -22.99 -0.50
C ALA A 480 -10.42 -22.68 -0.73
N ILE A 481 -10.75 -21.39 -0.74
CA ILE A 481 -12.04 -20.87 -1.16
C ILE A 481 -11.87 -20.14 -2.48
N TRP A 482 -12.60 -20.60 -3.49
CA TRP A 482 -12.80 -19.84 -4.71
C TRP A 482 -13.91 -18.83 -4.46
N LEU A 483 -13.64 -17.57 -4.77
CA LEU A 483 -14.64 -16.51 -4.76
C LEU A 483 -14.90 -16.06 -6.18
N GLU A 484 -16.18 -15.99 -6.53
CA GLU A 484 -16.63 -15.42 -7.78
C GLU A 484 -16.29 -13.92 -7.82
N THR A 485 -15.68 -13.51 -8.92
CA THR A 485 -15.37 -12.12 -9.24
C THR A 485 -16.11 -11.73 -10.50
N THR A 486 -16.72 -10.54 -10.50
CA THR A 486 -17.21 -9.92 -11.72
C THR A 486 -15.99 -9.51 -12.55
N GLY A 487 -15.73 -10.21 -13.65
CA GLY A 487 -14.63 -9.83 -14.55
C GLY A 487 -14.94 -8.52 -15.29
N THR A 488 -13.94 -7.99 -16.00
CA THR A 488 -14.09 -6.82 -16.89
C THR A 488 -14.31 -7.26 -18.34
N GLY A 489 -15.28 -6.65 -19.03
CA GLY A 489 -15.55 -6.91 -20.46
C GLY A 489 -16.49 -8.10 -20.72
N GLN A 490 -16.09 -9.03 -21.61
CA GLN A 490 -16.87 -10.22 -22.03
C GLN A 490 -16.79 -11.41 -21.05
N THR A 491 -16.07 -11.20 -19.96
CA THR A 491 -15.91 -12.17 -18.89
C THR A 491 -17.27 -12.41 -18.23
N GLY A 492 -17.77 -13.63 -18.27
CA GLY A 492 -18.88 -14.04 -17.41
C GLY A 492 -18.44 -14.16 -15.95
N THR A 493 -18.99 -15.14 -15.25
CA THR A 493 -18.54 -15.52 -13.90
C THR A 493 -17.07 -15.96 -13.95
N THR A 494 -16.17 -15.15 -13.38
CA THR A 494 -14.75 -15.45 -13.14
C THR A 494 -14.54 -15.66 -11.64
N GLY A 495 -13.33 -16.01 -11.20
CA GLY A 495 -13.05 -16.07 -9.77
C GLY A 495 -11.64 -16.53 -9.44
N SER A 496 -11.24 -16.42 -8.18
CA SER A 496 -9.87 -16.70 -7.71
C SER A 496 -9.86 -17.62 -6.50
N TRP A 497 -8.90 -18.54 -6.43
CA TRP A 497 -8.69 -19.44 -5.29
C TRP A 497 -7.85 -18.82 -4.16
N TYR A 498 -8.39 -18.69 -2.96
CA TYR A 498 -7.67 -18.16 -1.81
C TYR A 498 -7.40 -19.25 -0.76
N PRO A 499 -6.13 -19.55 -0.42
CA PRO A 499 -5.82 -20.51 0.63
C PRO A 499 -6.40 -20.09 1.99
N ILE A 500 -7.02 -21.03 2.70
CA ILE A 500 -7.63 -20.82 4.02
C ILE A 500 -6.55 -20.99 5.10
N THR A 501 -6.32 -19.94 5.89
CA THR A 501 -5.31 -19.88 6.95
C THR A 501 -5.91 -19.73 8.35
N GLY A 502 -7.22 -19.51 8.46
CA GLY A 502 -7.94 -19.43 9.73
C GLY A 502 -9.41 -19.80 9.56
N VAL A 503 -10.02 -20.32 10.61
CA VAL A 503 -11.42 -20.75 10.63
C VAL A 503 -12.05 -20.33 11.95
N ASP A 504 -13.20 -19.65 11.87
CA ASP A 504 -14.06 -19.34 13.00
C ASP A 504 -15.47 -19.89 12.71
N SER A 505 -15.70 -21.10 13.21
CA SER A 505 -16.98 -21.81 13.05
C SER A 505 -18.14 -21.13 13.75
N ALA A 506 -17.90 -20.35 14.82
CA ALA A 506 -18.95 -19.68 15.57
C ALA A 506 -19.55 -18.50 14.79
N HIS A 507 -18.71 -17.77 14.07
CA HIS A 507 -19.12 -16.62 13.26
C HIS A 507 -19.25 -16.92 11.77
N GLN A 508 -19.03 -18.17 11.34
CA GLN A 508 -19.02 -18.58 9.92
C GLN A 508 -18.01 -17.76 9.11
N GLN A 509 -16.83 -17.56 9.69
CA GLN A 509 -15.76 -16.77 9.10
C GLN A 509 -14.55 -17.63 8.76
N LEU A 510 -13.88 -17.26 7.67
CA LEU A 510 -12.61 -17.83 7.23
C LEU A 510 -11.59 -16.69 7.13
N THR A 511 -10.39 -16.91 7.62
CA THR A 511 -9.24 -16.07 7.27
C THR A 511 -8.55 -16.70 6.07
N VAL A 512 -8.33 -15.92 5.03
CA VAL A 512 -7.71 -16.36 3.79
C VAL A 512 -6.49 -15.52 3.46
N ARG A 513 -5.56 -16.10 2.70
CA ARG A 513 -4.40 -15.38 2.19
C ARG A 513 -4.68 -14.80 0.80
N GLY A 514 -4.68 -13.48 0.74
CA GLY A 514 -4.94 -12.62 -0.41
C GLY A 514 -5.79 -11.43 0.02
N GLU A 515 -5.63 -10.29 -0.67
CA GLU A 515 -6.42 -9.08 -0.41
C GLU A 515 -7.70 -9.04 -1.22
N ILE A 516 -8.82 -9.01 -0.50
CA ILE A 516 -10.16 -9.15 -1.06
C ILE A 516 -11.10 -8.15 -0.40
N ASP A 517 -11.75 -7.34 -1.22
CA ASP A 517 -12.82 -6.42 -0.80
C ASP A 517 -14.08 -6.70 -1.63
N HIS A 518 -14.97 -7.54 -1.11
CA HIS A 518 -16.30 -7.83 -1.66
C HIS A 518 -17.37 -7.44 -0.63
N PRO A 519 -17.88 -6.18 -0.67
CA PRO A 519 -18.90 -5.71 0.26
C PRO A 519 -20.27 -6.34 0.01
N SER A 520 -20.52 -6.83 -1.20
CA SER A 520 -21.76 -7.53 -1.58
C SER A 520 -21.52 -9.04 -1.64
N PRO A 521 -22.51 -9.87 -1.25
CA PRO A 521 -22.38 -11.33 -1.34
C PRO A 521 -22.08 -11.79 -2.78
N THR A 522 -21.04 -12.61 -2.93
CA THR A 522 -20.64 -13.26 -4.19
C THR A 522 -20.62 -14.78 -4.03
N GLY A 523 -20.74 -15.53 -5.13
CA GLY A 523 -20.67 -16.98 -5.10
C GLY A 523 -19.33 -17.49 -4.58
N TYR A 524 -19.33 -18.62 -3.86
CA TYR A 524 -18.10 -19.29 -3.44
C TYR A 524 -18.13 -20.80 -3.62
N LEU A 525 -16.94 -21.37 -3.70
CA LEU A 525 -16.69 -22.81 -3.63
C LEU A 525 -15.49 -23.08 -2.71
N ILE A 526 -15.67 -23.83 -1.64
CA ILE A 526 -14.59 -24.33 -0.78
C ILE A 526 -14.28 -25.76 -1.19
N LYS A 527 -13.00 -26.08 -1.40
CA LYS A 527 -12.51 -27.45 -1.58
C LYS A 527 -11.03 -27.58 -1.22
N ARG A 528 -10.47 -28.77 -1.43
CA ARG A 528 -9.03 -29.01 -1.32
C ARG A 528 -8.27 -28.07 -2.25
N HIS A 529 -7.22 -27.46 -1.73
CA HIS A 529 -6.32 -26.64 -2.53
C HIS A 529 -5.44 -27.54 -3.40
N LYS A 530 -5.13 -27.09 -4.61
CA LYS A 530 -4.01 -27.59 -5.41
C LYS A 530 -2.68 -27.37 -4.69
N GLN A 531 -1.85 -28.41 -4.67
CA GLN A 531 -0.49 -28.34 -4.12
C GLN A 531 0.45 -27.55 -5.04
N GLU A 532 0.10 -27.46 -6.31
CA GLU A 532 0.91 -26.92 -7.38
C GLU A 532 0.01 -25.96 -8.14
N LEU A 533 0.18 -24.66 -7.92
CA LEU A 533 -0.74 -23.65 -8.43
C LEU A 533 0.02 -22.34 -8.53
N THR A 534 0.08 -21.78 -9.74
CA THR A 534 0.65 -20.47 -9.99
C THR A 534 -0.49 -19.50 -10.29
N GLN A 535 -0.61 -18.46 -9.47
CA GLN A 535 -1.60 -17.40 -9.68
C GLN A 535 -0.93 -16.05 -9.75
N ILE A 536 -1.31 -15.26 -10.75
CA ILE A 536 -0.89 -13.87 -10.91
C ILE A 536 -2.16 -13.03 -10.91
N ARG A 537 -2.36 -12.26 -9.84
CA ARG A 537 -3.53 -11.41 -9.61
C ARG A 537 -3.12 -9.96 -9.86
N GLY A 538 -2.98 -9.61 -11.12
CA GLY A 538 -2.55 -8.31 -11.59
C GLY A 538 -2.04 -8.38 -13.04
N PRO A 539 -1.74 -7.24 -13.66
CA PRO A 539 -1.17 -7.20 -14.99
C PRO A 539 0.26 -7.77 -15.00
N ILE A 540 0.59 -8.58 -16.00
CA ILE A 540 1.95 -9.07 -16.25
C ILE A 540 2.47 -8.61 -17.61
N CYS A 541 3.76 -8.29 -17.66
CA CYS A 541 4.48 -8.00 -18.89
C CYS A 541 5.78 -8.79 -19.00
N ALA A 542 6.09 -9.20 -20.23
CA ALA A 542 7.26 -9.99 -20.60
C ALA A 542 7.55 -9.83 -22.10
N GLU A 543 8.72 -10.26 -22.55
CA GLU A 543 9.00 -10.43 -23.98
C GLU A 543 8.20 -11.60 -24.53
N THR A 544 8.32 -12.78 -23.91
CA THR A 544 7.57 -13.99 -24.28
C THR A 544 7.05 -14.74 -23.07
N TYR A 545 6.03 -15.58 -23.32
CA TYR A 545 5.45 -16.49 -22.34
C TYR A 545 5.45 -17.91 -22.88
N ASN A 546 6.09 -18.81 -22.13
CA ASN A 546 6.15 -20.22 -22.47
C ASN A 546 5.72 -21.04 -21.26
N PHE A 547 4.43 -21.32 -21.20
CA PHE A 547 3.86 -22.12 -20.14
C PHE A 547 3.90 -23.59 -20.51
N ASN A 548 4.51 -24.41 -19.65
CA ASN A 548 4.79 -25.81 -19.95
C ASN A 548 3.54 -26.67 -19.76
N ARG A 549 3.27 -27.56 -20.72
CA ARG A 549 2.26 -28.61 -20.54
C ARG A 549 2.47 -29.45 -19.27
N LEU A 550 1.37 -29.80 -18.63
CA LEU A 550 1.36 -30.77 -17.54
C LEU A 550 1.61 -32.21 -18.04
N ASP A 551 2.23 -33.07 -17.22
CA ASP A 551 2.77 -34.37 -17.67
C ASP A 551 1.65 -35.34 -18.02
N GLU A 552 0.54 -35.24 -17.30
CA GLU A 552 -0.67 -36.01 -17.56
C GLU A 552 -1.30 -35.69 -18.92
N TRP A 553 -1.05 -34.51 -19.48
CA TRP A 553 -1.52 -34.10 -20.81
C TRP A 553 -0.55 -34.50 -21.93
N VAL A 554 0.67 -34.96 -21.61
CA VAL A 554 1.65 -35.44 -22.59
C VAL A 554 1.40 -36.93 -22.90
N LEU A 555 0.48 -37.20 -23.82
CA LEU A 555 0.12 -38.55 -24.27
C LEU A 555 0.64 -38.84 -25.69
N SER A 556 0.91 -40.12 -25.98
CA SER A 556 1.24 -40.54 -27.35
C SER A 556 0.06 -40.38 -28.31
N SER A 557 0.33 -40.24 -29.61
CA SER A 557 -0.70 -40.16 -30.66
C SER A 557 -1.67 -41.33 -30.65
N SER A 558 -1.18 -42.54 -30.37
CA SER A 558 -2.03 -43.73 -30.24
C SER A 558 -2.99 -43.64 -29.07
N TYR A 559 -2.55 -43.07 -27.94
CA TYR A 559 -3.42 -42.89 -26.78
C TYR A 559 -4.49 -41.85 -27.05
N TRP A 560 -4.15 -40.71 -27.66
CA TRP A 560 -5.14 -39.70 -28.04
C TRP A 560 -6.18 -40.23 -29.03
N ASN A 561 -5.76 -40.99 -30.05
CA ASN A 561 -6.69 -41.59 -31.01
C ASN A 561 -7.61 -42.63 -30.35
N ASP A 562 -7.08 -43.46 -29.43
CA ASP A 562 -7.90 -44.40 -28.64
C ASP A 562 -8.93 -43.67 -27.76
N ARG A 563 -8.56 -42.54 -27.15
CA ARG A 563 -9.51 -41.71 -26.38
C ARG A 563 -10.62 -41.16 -27.26
N LYS A 564 -10.27 -40.57 -28.42
CA LYS A 564 -11.27 -40.06 -29.36
C LYS A 564 -12.20 -41.16 -29.85
N HIS A 565 -11.67 -42.33 -30.24
CA HIS A 565 -12.49 -43.46 -30.68
C HIS A 565 -13.48 -43.95 -29.62
N LYS A 566 -13.06 -44.02 -28.36
CA LYS A 566 -13.95 -44.42 -27.26
C LYS A 566 -15.06 -43.39 -27.02
N TRP A 567 -14.71 -42.12 -27.02
CA TRP A 567 -15.68 -41.03 -26.92
C TRP A 567 -16.68 -41.04 -28.08
N ASP A 568 -16.21 -41.18 -29.32
CA ASP A 568 -17.07 -41.30 -30.52
C ASP A 568 -18.05 -42.48 -30.37
N TYR A 569 -17.54 -43.65 -29.97
CA TYR A 569 -18.36 -44.85 -29.75
C TYR A 569 -19.44 -44.63 -28.67
N GLU A 570 -19.07 -44.02 -27.54
CA GLU A 570 -20.03 -43.73 -26.47
C GLU A 570 -21.12 -42.76 -26.93
N ASN A 571 -20.76 -41.71 -27.67
CA ASN A 571 -21.73 -40.77 -28.21
C ASN A 571 -22.63 -41.41 -29.28
N ASP A 572 -22.12 -42.32 -30.11
CA ASP A 572 -22.94 -43.08 -31.06
C ASP A 572 -23.98 -43.95 -30.32
N VAL A 573 -23.57 -44.60 -29.23
CA VAL A 573 -24.48 -45.37 -28.36
C VAL A 573 -25.52 -44.46 -27.70
N ARG A 574 -25.12 -43.31 -27.17
CA ARG A 574 -26.04 -42.32 -26.60
C ARG A 574 -27.08 -41.86 -27.62
N ARG A 575 -26.63 -41.53 -28.83
CA ARG A 575 -27.50 -41.14 -29.94
C ARG A 575 -28.50 -42.24 -30.29
N TYR A 576 -28.05 -43.49 -30.34
CA TYR A 576 -28.91 -44.65 -30.59
C TYR A 576 -30.02 -44.80 -29.54
N PHE A 577 -29.70 -44.54 -28.26
CA PHE A 577 -30.67 -44.61 -27.16
C PHE A 577 -31.42 -43.30 -26.88
N GLY A 578 -31.20 -42.25 -27.67
CA GLY A 578 -31.87 -40.95 -27.53
C GLY A 578 -31.37 -40.10 -26.36
N TYR A 579 -30.18 -40.38 -25.83
CA TYR A 579 -29.50 -39.52 -24.84
C TYR A 579 -28.78 -38.37 -25.52
N SER A 580 -28.58 -37.26 -24.79
CA SER A 580 -27.72 -36.17 -25.24
C SER A 580 -26.27 -36.63 -25.32
N GLU A 581 -25.56 -36.15 -26.34
CA GLU A 581 -24.12 -36.35 -26.50
C GLU A 581 -23.35 -35.68 -25.35
N ILE A 582 -22.20 -36.23 -24.99
CA ILE A 582 -21.27 -35.62 -24.04
C ILE A 582 -20.17 -34.88 -24.81
N PRO A 583 -19.87 -33.62 -24.44
CA PRO A 583 -18.68 -32.87 -24.85
C PRO A 583 -17.37 -33.66 -24.66
N PHE A 584 -16.43 -33.61 -25.61
CA PHE A 584 -15.17 -34.37 -25.50
C PHE A 584 -14.36 -33.96 -24.26
N SER A 585 -14.30 -32.67 -23.95
CA SER A 585 -13.63 -32.16 -22.75
C SER A 585 -14.27 -32.65 -21.45
N GLU A 586 -15.60 -32.69 -21.37
CA GLU A 586 -16.34 -33.23 -20.22
C GLU A 586 -16.10 -34.73 -20.05
N TRP A 587 -15.99 -35.46 -21.17
CA TRP A 587 -15.65 -36.87 -21.14
C TRP A 587 -14.24 -37.10 -20.58
N LEU A 588 -13.26 -36.28 -20.96
CA LEU A 588 -11.88 -36.38 -20.48
C LEU A 588 -11.74 -36.04 -18.99
N GLU A 589 -12.61 -35.21 -18.42
CA GLU A 589 -12.59 -34.88 -16.99
C GLU A 589 -12.99 -36.06 -16.10
N ASN A 590 -13.74 -37.03 -16.62
CA ASN A 590 -14.28 -38.13 -15.83
C ASN A 590 -13.24 -39.24 -15.58
N PRO A 591 -12.82 -39.51 -14.33
CA PRO A 591 -11.81 -40.53 -14.03
C PRO A 591 -12.21 -41.95 -14.45
N TYR A 592 -13.52 -42.26 -14.50
CA TYR A 592 -14.01 -43.59 -14.89
C TYR A 592 -13.65 -43.96 -16.34
N ASN A 593 -13.44 -42.96 -17.20
CA ASN A 593 -13.06 -43.14 -18.59
C ASN A 593 -11.60 -43.62 -18.74
N PHE A 594 -10.82 -43.57 -17.67
CA PHE A 594 -9.41 -43.98 -17.63
C PHE A 594 -9.19 -45.28 -16.84
N THR A 595 -10.23 -46.10 -16.69
CA THR A 595 -10.11 -47.41 -16.04
C THR A 595 -8.95 -48.23 -16.64
N GLY A 596 -8.03 -48.69 -15.80
CA GLY A 596 -6.83 -49.44 -16.21
C GLY A 596 -5.60 -48.60 -16.57
N TRP A 597 -5.66 -47.28 -16.45
CA TRP A 597 -4.52 -46.37 -16.64
C TRP A 597 -3.73 -46.18 -15.33
N SER A 598 -2.77 -45.25 -15.29
CA SER A 598 -2.07 -44.94 -14.02
C SER A 598 -3.03 -44.43 -12.94
N SER A 599 -2.59 -44.47 -11.68
CA SER A 599 -3.41 -44.06 -10.52
C SER A 599 -3.87 -42.61 -10.60
N TYR A 600 -3.12 -41.73 -11.27
CA TYR A 600 -3.49 -40.33 -11.45
C TYR A 600 -4.79 -40.20 -12.27
N TYR A 601 -4.82 -40.75 -13.49
CA TYR A 601 -6.00 -40.62 -14.36
C TYR A 601 -7.24 -41.27 -13.78
N GLN A 602 -7.08 -42.41 -13.11
CA GLN A 602 -8.21 -43.09 -12.44
C GLN A 602 -8.74 -42.32 -11.23
N SER A 603 -7.96 -41.39 -10.67
CA SER A 603 -8.37 -40.56 -9.52
C SER A 603 -8.92 -39.20 -9.96
N TYR A 604 -8.32 -38.59 -10.98
CA TYR A 604 -8.54 -37.18 -11.33
C TYR A 604 -9.03 -36.93 -12.76
N GLY A 605 -8.98 -37.93 -13.64
CA GLY A 605 -9.20 -37.73 -15.07
C GLY A 605 -8.20 -36.72 -15.65
N LEU A 606 -8.61 -36.05 -16.72
CA LEU A 606 -7.94 -34.87 -17.29
C LEU A 606 -8.77 -33.63 -17.00
N SER A 607 -8.58 -33.06 -15.80
CA SER A 607 -9.29 -31.87 -15.36
C SER A 607 -8.86 -30.62 -16.14
N LEU A 608 -9.81 -29.74 -16.47
CA LEU A 608 -9.52 -28.42 -17.04
C LEU A 608 -9.33 -27.33 -15.99
N GLU A 609 -9.35 -27.68 -14.70
CA GLU A 609 -9.16 -26.67 -13.67
C GLU A 609 -7.76 -26.03 -13.80
N PRO A 610 -7.68 -24.70 -13.93
CA PRO A 610 -6.44 -23.97 -14.08
C PRO A 610 -5.42 -24.30 -12.99
N THR A 611 -4.19 -24.50 -13.43
CA THR A 611 -3.00 -24.69 -12.59
C THR A 611 -2.04 -23.51 -12.75
N LEU A 612 -2.16 -22.79 -13.85
CA LEU A 612 -1.68 -21.44 -14.04
C LEU A 612 -2.89 -20.52 -14.27
N HIS A 613 -2.98 -19.43 -13.51
CA HIS A 613 -4.08 -18.49 -13.63
C HIS A 613 -3.59 -17.05 -13.52
N ILE A 614 -3.73 -16.29 -14.62
CA ILE A 614 -3.41 -14.87 -14.69
C ILE A 614 -4.71 -14.08 -14.72
N GLN A 615 -4.86 -13.07 -13.88
CA GLN A 615 -6.12 -12.38 -13.68
C GLN A 615 -5.92 -10.88 -13.54
N HIS A 616 -6.69 -10.11 -14.31
CA HIS A 616 -6.87 -8.69 -14.09
C HIS A 616 -8.06 -8.46 -13.15
N LEU A 617 -7.81 -8.44 -11.83
CA LEU A 617 -8.89 -8.31 -10.83
C LEU A 617 -9.36 -6.86 -10.60
N LYS A 618 -8.46 -5.89 -10.69
CA LYS A 618 -8.75 -4.47 -10.38
C LYS A 618 -7.77 -3.56 -11.11
N ASP A 619 -8.31 -2.53 -11.76
CA ASP A 619 -7.54 -1.42 -12.28
C ASP A 619 -6.81 -0.71 -11.12
N GLN A 620 -5.48 -0.79 -11.12
CA GLN A 620 -4.65 -0.13 -10.13
C GLN A 620 -3.52 0.64 -10.80
N ALA A 621 -3.10 1.72 -10.14
CA ALA A 621 -1.99 2.53 -10.58
C ALA A 621 -0.65 1.95 -10.11
N TYR A 622 0.15 1.46 -11.06
CA TYR A 622 1.52 1.04 -10.81
C TYR A 622 2.53 2.04 -11.40
N ARG A 623 3.67 2.19 -10.75
CA ARG A 623 4.81 3.01 -11.22
C ARG A 623 6.07 2.16 -11.31
N TRP A 624 6.91 2.45 -12.29
CA TRP A 624 8.22 1.78 -12.38
C TRP A 624 9.12 2.26 -11.26
N GLU A 625 9.11 3.56 -11.01
CA GLU A 625 9.94 4.17 -9.97
C GLU A 625 9.15 4.46 -8.69
N PRO A 626 9.83 4.43 -7.53
CA PRO A 626 9.25 4.87 -6.26
C PRO A 626 8.57 6.23 -6.42
N PRO A 627 7.40 6.45 -5.78
CA PRO A 627 6.72 7.73 -5.90
C PRO A 627 7.61 8.83 -5.30
N LEU A 628 8.19 9.66 -6.17
CA LEU A 628 8.85 10.90 -5.79
C LEU A 628 7.84 12.04 -5.93
N PHE A 629 7.22 12.43 -4.83
CA PHE A 629 6.37 13.62 -4.83
C PHE A 629 7.25 14.90 -4.83
N GLN A 630 6.80 15.95 -5.51
CA GLN A 630 7.47 17.27 -5.55
C GLN A 630 6.59 18.40 -4.97
N PRO A 631 7.17 19.51 -4.47
CA PRO A 631 6.39 20.68 -4.07
C PRO A 631 5.56 21.19 -5.25
N PHE A 632 4.33 21.63 -4.99
CA PHE A 632 3.51 22.25 -6.02
C PHE A 632 4.03 23.66 -6.35
N ASP A 633 4.36 23.91 -7.62
CA ASP A 633 4.99 25.14 -8.09
C ASP A 633 4.01 26.19 -8.67
N GLY A 634 2.71 25.91 -8.69
CA GLY A 634 1.73 26.77 -9.38
C GLY A 634 1.42 26.34 -10.82
N GLY A 635 2.01 25.25 -11.31
CA GLY A 635 1.72 24.66 -12.63
C GLY A 635 2.66 25.09 -13.76
N GLU A 636 3.88 25.58 -13.46
CA GLU A 636 4.83 26.06 -14.48
C GLU A 636 5.95 25.08 -14.84
N THR A 637 6.11 23.95 -14.14
CA THR A 637 7.13 22.93 -14.42
C THR A 637 6.61 21.49 -14.45
N THR A 638 7.42 20.64 -15.10
CA THR A 638 7.28 19.21 -15.43
C THR A 638 5.97 18.49 -15.04
N PRO A 639 5.05 18.22 -16.00
CA PRO A 639 3.76 17.57 -15.75
C PRO A 639 3.83 16.08 -15.32
N GLU A 640 5.03 15.51 -15.18
CA GLU A 640 5.26 14.09 -14.91
C GLU A 640 5.30 13.74 -13.39
N LEU A 641 5.44 14.75 -12.52
CA LEU A 641 5.61 14.54 -11.08
C LEU A 641 4.38 15.06 -10.31
N SER A 642 3.80 14.19 -9.47
CA SER A 642 2.62 14.56 -8.68
C SER A 642 3.02 15.52 -7.57
N GLY A 643 2.39 16.70 -7.56
CA GLY A 643 2.57 17.67 -6.48
C GLY A 643 2.18 17.11 -5.11
N TYR A 644 2.80 17.60 -4.03
CA TYR A 644 2.32 17.41 -2.66
C TYR A 644 2.15 18.75 -1.96
N ARG A 645 1.62 18.68 -0.74
CA ARG A 645 1.68 19.77 0.23
C ARG A 645 1.88 19.24 1.62
N TRP A 646 2.38 20.08 2.50
CA TRP A 646 2.45 19.77 3.93
C TRP A 646 1.19 20.30 4.63
N SER A 647 0.57 19.44 5.43
CA SER A 647 -0.59 19.79 6.27
C SER A 647 -0.20 19.73 7.74
N LEU A 648 -0.56 20.75 8.50
CA LEU A 648 -0.34 20.83 9.94
C LEU A 648 -1.25 19.82 10.67
N ILE A 649 -0.66 18.98 11.53
CA ILE A 649 -1.36 18.01 12.37
C ILE A 649 -1.49 18.51 13.81
N ASP A 650 -0.36 18.99 14.37
CA ASP A 650 -0.24 19.35 15.78
C ASP A 650 0.67 20.56 15.94
N TRP A 651 0.43 21.35 16.98
CA TRP A 651 1.14 22.58 17.30
C TRP A 651 1.42 22.66 18.79
N LYS A 652 2.70 22.63 19.17
CA LYS A 652 3.14 22.74 20.56
C LYS A 652 4.00 23.97 20.73
N GLU A 653 3.68 24.76 21.75
CA GLU A 653 4.48 25.89 22.17
C GLU A 653 5.16 25.57 23.50
N THR A 654 6.48 25.75 23.56
CA THR A 654 7.31 25.46 24.73
C THR A 654 8.23 26.64 25.03
N GLN A 655 8.33 26.97 26.31
CA GLN A 655 9.20 28.02 26.84
C GLN A 655 10.52 27.48 27.34
#